data_AF-A0A6A6AJ26-F1
#
_entry.id   AF-A0A6A6AJ26-F1
#
_cell.length_a   1.000
_cell.length_b   1.000
_cell.length_c   1.000
_cell.angle_alpha   90.00
_cell.angle_beta   90.00
_cell.angle_gamma   90.00
#
_symmetry.space_group_name_H-M   'P 1'
#
loop_
_entity.id
_entity.type
_entity.pdbx_description
1 polymer ?
#
loop_
_entity_poly.entity_id
_entity_poly.type
_entity_poly.pdbx_seq_one_letter_code
_entity_poly.pdbx_strand_id
1 'polypeptide(L)'
;MGTDYALVHVKYTIPPAVLLTLLYRPLFTKLDAYKVGFLVTVAVVSTIPWDSYLIRTRIWSYPSHVIIGPTLLDIPLEEVFFFIIQTYNTSLLYLILTRPTFQPAYLHAGRLASRAQGSYQKLAGQVVLLGAIAWGWCRVSENGLGTYTGLILVWSGPFLLLLWSLAHQFILGLPLTNTLLPIILPTLYLWVVDTLALRRGTWVISKGTKYSVHLWDGLEIEEALFFLVTNTLIVFGQLAFDNALAVLHTFPTLFPDPPLLPSPVVLMRALLTPRSQYDDARLTGLQEAVHRLKKKSRSFYLASSTFPGLLRADLLLLYSFCRVADDLVDNATTAQEAKDWITKLHRFLGIAYSENGSKTSMLNHIHNDFPLDAQSALQQLPVTKMSRQPLEDLLRGFEMDLAFNTAPPIRTEADLRLYSERVAGTVAQMCIELIFNLYPSNMTSKEQCKIVSAGNRAGIALQYVNIARDIGVDAKIGRVYLPSTWLQEVGMNYDDVLKAPNDPRIERLRTRLLDNAFSLYTEAKGAIEHLPIEARGPIRVAIESYMEIGRALRQDGYIVKAGRATVPKWRRLVVAWKTLHLTVPDNYTDEKTFLDHLQRNPRLQPYEFWSLMADVSVIVQHLASVAIFCCCFVAIIQGRVSSVSVVGWASLCTVLGWVLWDHWMGQELGAPPEPSSTHTPTNDTSETSFPGASTLSPRAQQRLATAKSAVLIYAALLGLSPILKSLTRSTTSDSIWAISSWLLMMNVAFFDYSGGSGAQ
;
A
#
# COMPACT_ATOMS: atom_id res chain seq x y z
N MET A 1 36.21 -14.03 24.04
CA MET A 1 35.52 -12.84 23.51
C MET A 1 34.03 -13.12 23.57
N GLY A 2 33.23 -12.19 24.10
CA GLY A 2 31.78 -12.35 24.20
C GLY A 2 31.08 -12.15 22.87
N THR A 3 31.24 -13.12 21.99
CA THR A 3 30.68 -13.08 20.63
C THR A 3 29.61 -14.13 20.42
N ASP A 4 29.29 -14.93 21.44
CA ASP A 4 28.39 -16.08 21.28
C ASP A 4 27.00 -15.65 20.87
N TYR A 5 26.46 -14.56 21.43
CA TYR A 5 25.17 -14.05 21.01
C TYR A 5 25.22 -13.51 19.57
N ALA A 6 26.21 -12.69 19.23
CA ALA A 6 26.40 -12.23 17.86
C ALA A 6 26.54 -13.40 16.85
N LEU A 7 27.17 -14.50 17.27
CA LEU A 7 27.33 -15.70 16.44
C LEU A 7 26.00 -16.43 16.20
N VAL A 8 25.05 -16.38 17.14
CA VAL A 8 23.67 -16.86 16.93
C VAL A 8 23.04 -16.10 15.76
N HIS A 9 23.20 -14.78 15.69
CA HIS A 9 22.65 -13.99 14.58
C HIS A 9 23.29 -14.34 13.24
N VAL A 10 24.63 -14.41 13.19
CA VAL A 10 25.38 -14.75 11.98
C VAL A 10 24.98 -16.12 11.45
N LYS A 11 24.70 -17.08 12.32
CA LYS A 11 24.33 -18.44 11.92
C LYS A 11 22.84 -18.60 11.60
N TYR A 12 21.96 -17.92 12.33
CA TYR A 12 20.55 -18.30 12.35
C TYR A 12 19.57 -17.18 12.00
N THR A 13 19.87 -15.90 12.20
CA THR A 13 18.89 -14.83 11.88
C THR A 13 19.24 -14.04 10.63
N ILE A 14 20.53 -13.81 10.39
CA ILE A 14 21.03 -13.10 9.20
C ILE A 14 20.88 -13.93 7.91
N PRO A 15 21.21 -15.24 7.87
CA PRO A 15 21.08 -16.00 6.63
C PRO A 15 19.65 -16.08 6.10
N PRO A 16 18.60 -16.33 6.93
CA PRO A 16 17.22 -16.19 6.48
C PRO A 16 16.88 -14.79 5.99
N ALA A 17 17.37 -13.73 6.64
CA ALA A 17 17.15 -12.35 6.20
C ALA A 17 17.70 -12.13 4.80
N VAL A 18 18.96 -12.50 4.55
CA VAL A 18 19.58 -12.39 3.22
C VAL A 18 18.80 -13.19 2.18
N LEU A 19 18.42 -14.43 2.50
CA LEU A 19 17.66 -15.28 1.58
C LEU A 19 16.29 -14.67 1.24
N LEU A 20 15.52 -14.27 2.25
CA LEU A 20 14.20 -13.66 2.07
C LEU A 20 14.30 -12.33 1.30
N THR A 21 15.32 -11.52 1.58
CA THR A 21 15.59 -10.28 0.84
C THR A 21 15.88 -10.59 -0.63
N LEU A 22 16.75 -11.56 -0.93
CA LEU A 22 17.06 -11.92 -2.33
C LEU A 22 15.84 -12.45 -3.08
N LEU A 23 14.98 -13.23 -2.40
CA LEU A 23 13.74 -13.75 -2.97
C LEU A 23 12.73 -12.65 -3.26
N TYR A 24 12.56 -11.68 -2.34
CA TYR A 24 11.54 -10.64 -2.44
C TYR A 24 12.00 -9.34 -3.13
N ARG A 25 13.32 -9.09 -3.22
CA ARG A 25 13.95 -7.92 -3.87
C ARG A 25 13.28 -7.45 -5.16
N PRO A 26 12.97 -8.30 -6.15
CA PRO A 26 12.34 -7.86 -7.41
C PRO A 26 10.95 -7.22 -7.24
N LEU A 27 10.28 -7.50 -6.13
CA LEU A 27 8.92 -7.05 -5.83
C LEU A 27 8.90 -5.99 -4.72
N PHE A 28 10.07 -5.67 -4.16
CA PHE A 28 10.20 -4.77 -3.02
C PHE A 28 9.90 -3.33 -3.43
N THR A 29 8.82 -2.78 -2.89
CA THR A 29 8.39 -1.41 -3.18
C THR A 29 8.80 -0.44 -2.07
N LYS A 30 8.75 0.87 -2.35
CA LYS A 30 8.94 1.91 -1.32
C LYS A 30 7.91 1.79 -0.19
N LEU A 31 6.69 1.38 -0.51
CA LEU A 31 5.63 1.14 0.47
C LEU A 31 5.95 -0.06 1.36
N ASP A 32 6.54 -1.13 0.80
CA ASP A 32 7.00 -2.28 1.60
C ASP A 32 8.12 -1.87 2.56
N ALA A 33 9.09 -1.09 2.08
CA ALA A 33 10.16 -0.56 2.92
C ALA A 33 9.62 0.31 4.07
N TYR A 34 8.67 1.20 3.76
CA TYR A 34 7.99 2.03 4.74
C TYR A 34 7.25 1.18 5.78
N LYS A 35 6.48 0.19 5.33
CA LYS A 35 5.72 -0.71 6.22
C LYS A 35 6.61 -1.54 7.14
N VAL A 36 7.70 -2.11 6.61
CA VAL A 36 8.68 -2.87 7.39
C VAL A 36 9.40 -1.96 8.38
N GLY A 37 9.86 -0.78 7.94
CA GLY A 37 10.51 0.20 8.80
C GLY A 37 9.59 0.69 9.93
N PHE A 38 8.32 0.97 9.62
CA PHE A 38 7.31 1.35 10.61
C PHE A 38 7.14 0.28 11.69
N LEU A 39 7.02 -0.99 11.30
CA LEU A 39 6.88 -2.09 12.26
C LEU A 39 8.15 -2.36 13.07
N VAL A 40 9.33 -2.24 12.47
CA VAL A 40 10.60 -2.31 13.20
C VAL A 40 10.66 -1.20 14.26
N THR A 41 10.31 0.04 13.92
CA THR A 41 10.27 1.15 14.88
C THR A 41 9.29 0.86 16.01
N VAL A 42 8.07 0.41 15.70
CA VAL A 42 7.08 0.05 16.73
C VAL A 42 7.60 -1.06 17.63
N ALA A 43 8.18 -2.12 17.07
CA ALA A 43 8.71 -3.26 17.82
C ALA A 43 9.85 -2.83 18.76
N VAL A 44 10.82 -2.06 18.27
CA VAL A 44 11.96 -1.59 19.09
C VAL A 44 11.47 -0.67 20.20
N VAL A 45 10.67 0.34 19.89
CA VAL A 45 10.19 1.33 20.87
C VAL A 45 9.29 0.69 21.93
N SER A 46 8.45 -0.28 21.55
CA SER A 46 7.53 -0.94 22.49
C SER A 46 8.21 -1.98 23.38
N THR A 47 9.30 -2.60 22.90
CA THR A 47 9.97 -3.70 23.64
C THR A 47 11.01 -3.16 24.62
N ILE A 48 11.71 -2.07 24.29
CA ILE A 48 12.78 -1.50 25.14
C ILE A 48 12.36 -1.30 26.62
N PRO A 49 11.22 -0.67 26.96
CA PRO A 49 10.86 -0.48 28.36
C PRO A 49 10.60 -1.79 29.11
N TRP A 50 10.01 -2.77 28.42
CA TRP A 50 9.68 -4.08 28.98
C TRP A 50 10.95 -4.91 29.20
N ASP A 51 11.84 -4.94 28.23
CA ASP A 51 13.08 -5.72 28.29
C ASP A 51 14.06 -5.15 29.33
N SER A 52 14.19 -3.82 29.37
CA SER A 52 14.95 -3.12 30.41
C SER A 52 14.44 -3.46 31.81
N TYR A 53 13.11 -3.56 31.99
CA TYR A 53 12.53 -3.98 33.27
C TYR A 53 12.88 -5.43 33.63
N LEU A 54 12.82 -6.36 32.68
CA LEU A 54 13.18 -7.76 32.91
C LEU A 54 14.64 -7.92 33.33
N ILE A 55 15.54 -7.16 32.72
CA ILE A 55 16.98 -7.17 33.04
C ILE A 55 17.22 -6.58 34.44
N ARG A 56 16.62 -5.42 34.75
CA ARG A 56 16.76 -4.76 36.06
C ARG A 56 16.22 -5.59 37.21
N THR A 57 15.13 -6.32 36.98
CA THR A 57 14.53 -7.22 37.96
C THR A 57 15.20 -8.60 38.01
N ARG A 58 16.25 -8.82 37.21
CA ARG A 58 16.98 -10.08 37.08
C ARG A 58 16.08 -11.27 36.70
N ILE A 59 14.93 -11.01 36.09
CA ILE A 59 14.09 -12.07 35.50
C ILE A 59 14.82 -12.62 34.29
N TRP A 60 15.46 -11.73 33.52
CA TRP A 60 16.34 -12.05 32.40
C TRP A 60 17.76 -11.56 32.70
N SER A 61 18.77 -12.37 32.36
CA SER A 61 20.17 -11.99 32.49
C SER A 61 21.03 -12.52 31.33
N TYR A 62 22.06 -11.74 30.99
CA TYR A 62 23.06 -12.07 29.99
C TYR A 62 24.43 -12.19 30.67
N PRO A 63 25.12 -13.35 30.55
CA PRO A 63 26.49 -13.44 31.04
C PRO A 63 27.40 -12.43 30.31
N SER A 64 28.23 -11.70 31.05
CA SER A 64 29.11 -10.68 30.47
C SER A 64 30.12 -11.22 29.45
N HIS A 65 30.37 -12.53 29.47
CA HIS A 65 31.29 -13.21 28.56
C HIS A 65 30.64 -13.68 27.26
N VAL A 66 29.33 -13.49 27.03
CA VAL A 66 28.64 -13.89 25.78
C VAL A 66 28.18 -12.70 24.93
N ILE A 67 28.19 -11.48 25.48
CA ILE A 67 27.83 -10.22 24.81
C ILE A 67 29.06 -9.38 24.47
N ILE A 68 28.97 -8.58 23.42
CA ILE A 68 30.06 -7.75 22.89
C ILE A 68 30.36 -6.56 23.82
N GLY A 69 29.38 -6.12 24.62
CA GLY A 69 29.56 -5.12 25.67
C GLY A 69 28.66 -3.88 25.61
N PRO A 70 28.33 -3.27 24.45
CA PRO A 70 27.48 -2.08 24.43
C PRO A 70 26.03 -2.42 24.76
N THR A 71 25.39 -1.58 25.58
CA THR A 71 24.00 -1.74 26.00
C THR A 71 23.20 -0.46 25.75
N LEU A 72 21.93 -0.60 25.36
CA LEU A 72 20.94 0.47 25.28
C LEU A 72 19.93 0.29 26.42
N LEU A 73 19.92 1.19 27.41
CA LEU A 73 19.04 1.10 28.59
C LEU A 73 19.09 -0.29 29.27
N ASP A 74 20.30 -0.79 29.50
CA ASP A 74 20.64 -2.11 30.08
C ASP A 74 20.47 -3.32 29.13
N ILE A 75 19.94 -3.12 27.92
CA ILE A 75 19.71 -4.19 26.93
C ILE A 75 20.95 -4.33 26.03
N PRO A 76 21.55 -5.52 25.85
CA PRO A 76 22.63 -5.73 24.90
C PRO A 76 22.24 -5.32 23.47
N LEU A 77 23.18 -4.74 22.70
CA LEU A 77 22.88 -4.37 21.31
C LEU A 77 22.47 -5.55 20.43
N GLU A 78 22.94 -6.76 20.75
CA GLU A 78 22.54 -8.00 20.09
C GLU A 78 21.05 -8.28 20.27
N GLU A 79 20.50 -8.04 21.46
CA GLU A 79 19.07 -8.19 21.74
C GLU A 79 18.25 -7.13 21.00
N VAL A 80 18.72 -5.87 20.98
CA VAL A 80 18.08 -4.83 20.16
C VAL A 80 18.09 -5.21 18.67
N PHE A 81 19.19 -5.80 18.19
CA PHE A 81 19.30 -6.33 16.83
C PHE A 81 18.34 -7.51 16.61
N PHE A 82 18.13 -8.37 17.61
CA PHE A 82 17.16 -9.45 17.55
C PHE A 82 15.74 -8.92 17.25
N PHE A 83 15.29 -7.88 17.94
CA PHE A 83 13.97 -7.26 17.68
C PHE A 83 13.84 -6.79 16.23
N ILE A 84 14.90 -6.19 15.70
CA ILE A 84 14.96 -5.68 14.32
C ILE A 84 14.92 -6.84 13.32
N ILE A 85 15.81 -7.82 13.46
CA ILE A 85 15.99 -8.90 12.48
C ILE A 85 14.81 -9.88 12.50
N GLN A 86 14.21 -10.15 13.66
CA GLN A 86 12.97 -10.94 13.75
C GLN A 86 11.85 -10.23 13.02
N THR A 87 11.60 -8.95 13.33
CA THR A 87 10.54 -8.16 12.71
C THR A 87 10.72 -8.09 11.19
N TYR A 88 11.97 -7.91 10.73
CA TYR A 88 12.32 -7.91 9.32
C TYR A 88 12.03 -9.26 8.65
N ASN A 89 12.52 -10.37 9.21
CA ASN A 89 12.33 -11.71 8.66
C ASN A 89 10.85 -12.10 8.56
N THR A 90 10.11 -11.95 9.66
CA THR A 90 8.68 -12.27 9.71
C THR A 90 7.90 -11.39 8.74
N SER A 91 8.26 -10.11 8.62
CA SER A 91 7.64 -9.19 7.66
C SER A 91 7.93 -9.58 6.20
N LEU A 92 9.16 -9.94 5.85
CA LEU A 92 9.48 -10.36 4.47
C LEU A 92 8.76 -11.66 4.10
N LEU A 93 8.73 -12.64 5.02
CA LEU A 93 7.99 -13.87 4.80
C LEU A 93 6.49 -13.59 4.60
N TYR A 94 5.91 -12.73 5.43
CA TYR A 94 4.53 -12.26 5.26
C TYR A 94 4.32 -11.63 3.87
N LEU A 95 5.19 -10.72 3.43
CA LEU A 95 5.08 -10.05 2.13
C LEU A 95 5.13 -11.05 0.96
N ILE A 96 6.02 -12.04 1.01
CA ILE A 96 6.11 -13.10 0.00
C ILE A 96 4.81 -13.92 -0.06
N LEU A 97 4.30 -14.35 1.10
CA LEU A 97 3.10 -15.19 1.18
C LEU A 97 1.82 -14.44 0.80
N THR A 98 1.76 -13.14 1.06
CA THR A 98 0.56 -12.33 0.80
C THR A 98 0.50 -11.73 -0.60
N ARG A 99 1.63 -11.61 -1.32
CA ARG A 99 1.68 -10.96 -2.65
C ARG A 99 0.67 -11.48 -3.68
N PRO A 100 0.44 -12.81 -3.81
CA PRO A 100 -0.57 -13.33 -4.74
C PRO A 100 -2.00 -12.84 -4.45
N THR A 101 -2.30 -12.53 -3.19
CA THR A 101 -3.64 -12.15 -2.74
C THR A 101 -3.95 -10.70 -3.06
N PHE A 102 -5.13 -10.47 -3.65
CA PHE A 102 -5.65 -9.12 -3.83
C PHE A 102 -6.51 -8.74 -2.62
N GLN A 103 -5.89 -8.07 -1.66
CA GLN A 103 -6.44 -7.73 -0.35
C GLN A 103 -7.80 -6.99 -0.38
N PRO A 104 -8.05 -6.01 -1.28
CA PRO A 104 -9.35 -5.34 -1.36
C PRO A 104 -10.55 -6.27 -1.52
N ALA A 105 -10.37 -7.43 -2.17
CA ALA A 105 -11.43 -8.43 -2.33
C ALA A 105 -11.87 -9.06 -0.99
N TYR A 106 -11.13 -8.89 0.10
CA TYR A 106 -11.41 -9.48 1.41
C TYR A 106 -12.00 -8.48 2.42
N LEU A 107 -12.19 -7.21 2.05
CA LEU A 107 -12.88 -6.22 2.89
C LEU A 107 -14.34 -6.62 3.21
N HIS A 108 -14.91 -7.53 2.41
CA HIS A 108 -16.28 -8.04 2.54
C HIS A 108 -16.42 -9.31 3.42
N ALA A 109 -15.31 -9.94 3.85
CA ALA A 109 -15.32 -11.31 4.40
C ALA A 109 -16.17 -11.51 5.67
N GLY A 110 -16.60 -10.44 6.34
CA GLY A 110 -17.48 -10.51 7.52
C GLY A 110 -18.99 -10.53 7.25
N ARG A 111 -19.46 -10.56 5.99
CA ARG A 111 -20.90 -10.59 5.65
C ARG A 111 -21.45 -11.97 5.27
N LEU A 112 -20.60 -12.93 4.88
CA LEU A 112 -21.02 -14.34 4.70
C LEU A 112 -21.35 -15.02 6.04
N ALA A 113 -20.71 -14.55 7.11
CA ALA A 113 -21.16 -14.73 8.48
C ALA A 113 -22.25 -13.69 8.76
N SER A 114 -23.35 -14.07 9.42
CA SER A 114 -24.41 -13.12 9.77
C SER A 114 -23.83 -11.92 10.55
N ARG A 115 -24.42 -10.72 10.44
CA ARG A 115 -23.98 -9.52 11.19
C ARG A 115 -23.81 -9.79 12.69
N ALA A 116 -24.62 -10.71 13.22
CA ALA A 116 -24.50 -11.24 14.57
C ALA A 116 -23.22 -12.05 14.77
N GLN A 117 -22.92 -13.03 13.90
CA GLN A 117 -21.73 -13.87 13.98
C GLN A 117 -20.41 -13.07 13.92
N GLY A 118 -20.32 -12.04 13.07
CA GLY A 118 -19.13 -11.16 13.03
C GLY A 118 -18.93 -10.37 14.33
N SER A 119 -20.02 -9.92 14.95
CA SER A 119 -20.00 -9.25 16.25
C SER A 119 -19.58 -10.19 17.38
N TYR A 120 -20.07 -11.44 17.36
CA TYR A 120 -19.67 -12.47 18.33
C TYR A 120 -18.20 -12.86 18.20
N GLN A 121 -17.68 -13.02 16.98
CA GLN A 121 -16.25 -13.33 16.77
C GLN A 121 -15.34 -12.21 17.28
N LYS A 122 -15.71 -10.94 17.02
CA LYS A 122 -15.00 -9.79 17.58
C LYS A 122 -14.97 -9.86 19.10
N LEU A 123 -16.16 -9.96 19.72
CA LEU A 123 -16.34 -9.96 21.16
C LEU A 123 -15.63 -11.14 21.82
N ALA A 124 -15.73 -12.34 21.24
CA ALA A 124 -15.05 -13.53 21.74
C ALA A 124 -13.54 -13.33 21.81
N GLY A 125 -12.91 -12.83 20.74
CA GLY A 125 -11.48 -12.53 20.77
C GLY A 125 -11.11 -11.42 21.75
N GLN A 126 -11.94 -10.38 21.89
CA GLN A 126 -11.74 -9.33 22.89
C GLN A 126 -11.80 -9.88 24.32
N VAL A 127 -12.80 -10.72 24.63
CA VAL A 127 -12.96 -11.36 25.95
C VAL A 127 -11.78 -12.28 26.25
N VAL A 128 -11.34 -13.09 25.29
CA VAL A 128 -10.17 -13.97 25.46
C VAL A 128 -8.91 -13.16 25.75
N LEU A 129 -8.65 -12.08 24.98
CA LEU A 129 -7.48 -11.24 25.17
C LEU A 129 -7.54 -10.45 26.49
N LEU A 130 -8.70 -9.91 26.87
CA LEU A 130 -8.90 -9.25 28.16
C LEU A 130 -8.70 -10.23 29.32
N GLY A 131 -9.20 -11.46 29.20
CA GLY A 131 -8.98 -12.52 30.17
C GLY A 131 -7.50 -12.88 30.31
N ALA A 132 -6.76 -12.98 29.20
CA ALA A 132 -5.32 -13.23 29.22
C ALA A 132 -4.53 -12.08 29.87
N ILE A 133 -4.91 -10.81 29.60
CA ILE A 133 -4.30 -9.63 30.24
C ILE A 133 -4.59 -9.64 31.74
N ALA A 134 -5.84 -9.87 32.15
CA ALA A 134 -6.23 -9.90 33.56
C ALA A 134 -5.51 -11.02 34.31
N TRP A 135 -5.44 -12.22 33.71
CA TRP A 135 -4.69 -13.34 34.26
C TRP A 135 -3.20 -13.03 34.38
N GLY A 136 -2.61 -12.42 33.34
CA GLY A 136 -1.22 -12.00 33.36
C GLY A 136 -0.96 -10.97 34.48
N TRP A 137 -1.84 -9.99 34.65
CA TRP A 137 -1.76 -9.00 35.72
C TRP A 137 -1.80 -9.64 37.11
N CYS A 138 -2.69 -10.61 37.34
CA CYS A 138 -2.71 -11.38 38.58
C CYS A 138 -1.36 -12.06 38.86
N ARG A 139 -0.76 -12.73 37.85
CA ARG A 139 0.54 -13.39 37.98
C ARG A 139 1.71 -12.43 38.24
N VAL A 140 1.65 -11.23 37.67
CA VAL A 140 2.63 -10.18 37.98
C VAL A 140 2.45 -9.69 39.42
N SER A 141 1.21 -9.48 39.88
CA SER A 141 0.93 -9.00 41.23
C SER A 141 1.31 -9.98 42.35
N GLU A 142 1.29 -11.28 42.07
CA GLU A 142 1.69 -12.34 43.00
C GLU A 142 3.23 -12.40 43.22
N ASN A 143 4.03 -11.79 42.34
CA ASN A 143 5.51 -11.78 42.39
C ASN A 143 6.12 -13.18 42.66
N GLY A 144 5.63 -14.20 41.96
CA GLY A 144 6.00 -15.59 42.16
C GLY A 144 6.01 -16.43 40.88
N LEU A 145 5.52 -17.66 40.98
CA LEU A 145 5.50 -18.60 39.85
C LEU A 145 4.60 -18.09 38.72
N GLY A 146 5.15 -17.92 37.51
CA GLY A 146 4.42 -17.45 36.34
C GLY A 146 4.46 -15.94 36.14
N THR A 147 5.21 -15.19 36.95
CA THR A 147 5.43 -13.75 36.74
C THR A 147 6.01 -13.46 35.36
N TYR A 148 6.91 -14.31 34.82
CA TYR A 148 7.45 -14.11 33.47
C TYR A 148 6.36 -14.23 32.39
N THR A 149 5.54 -15.28 32.45
CA THR A 149 4.37 -15.44 31.57
C THR A 149 3.41 -14.25 31.69
N GLY A 150 3.17 -13.78 32.92
CA GLY A 150 2.32 -12.62 33.18
C GLY A 150 2.86 -11.34 32.54
N LEU A 151 4.18 -11.11 32.61
CA LEU A 151 4.82 -9.96 31.97
C LEU A 151 4.72 -10.00 30.45
N ILE A 152 4.83 -11.18 29.82
CA ILE A 152 4.60 -11.34 28.37
C ILE A 152 3.17 -10.92 28.02
N LEU A 153 2.17 -11.40 28.75
CA LEU A 153 0.75 -11.17 28.46
C LEU A 153 0.30 -9.74 28.73
N VAL A 154 0.77 -9.11 29.81
CA VAL A 154 0.44 -7.72 30.17
C VAL A 154 1.04 -6.74 29.18
N TRP A 155 2.24 -7.02 28.64
CA TRP A 155 2.88 -6.19 27.63
C TRP A 155 2.25 -6.37 26.24
N SER A 156 2.15 -7.61 25.76
CA SER A 156 1.68 -7.89 24.40
C SER A 156 0.16 -7.80 24.23
N GLY A 157 -0.59 -8.12 25.28
CA GLY A 157 -2.04 -8.22 25.26
C GLY A 157 -2.74 -6.94 24.83
N PRO A 158 -2.39 -5.73 25.33
CA PRO A 158 -2.99 -4.48 24.89
C PRO A 158 -2.83 -4.23 23.38
N PHE A 159 -1.65 -4.53 22.82
CA PHE A 159 -1.41 -4.40 21.37
C PHE A 159 -2.24 -5.41 20.58
N LEU A 160 -2.26 -6.68 20.99
CA LEU A 160 -3.09 -7.71 20.36
C LEU A 160 -4.58 -7.37 20.42
N LEU A 161 -5.05 -6.85 21.56
CA LEU A 161 -6.43 -6.41 21.76
C LEU A 161 -6.79 -5.26 20.82
N LEU A 162 -5.91 -4.27 20.68
CA LEU A 162 -6.10 -3.16 19.75
C LEU A 162 -6.15 -3.65 18.31
N LEU A 163 -5.13 -4.42 17.88
CA LEU A 163 -5.03 -4.94 16.51
C LEU A 163 -6.21 -5.85 16.15
N TRP A 164 -6.63 -6.73 17.07
CA TRP A 164 -7.82 -7.55 16.91
C TRP A 164 -9.07 -6.69 16.78
N SER A 165 -9.25 -5.72 17.69
CA SER A 165 -10.43 -4.86 17.71
C SER A 165 -10.60 -4.07 16.41
N LEU A 166 -9.49 -3.64 15.79
CA LEU A 166 -9.48 -2.89 14.53
C LEU A 166 -9.55 -3.79 13.28
N ALA A 167 -8.90 -4.97 13.29
CA ALA A 167 -8.67 -5.75 12.07
C ALA A 167 -9.19 -7.20 12.10
N HIS A 168 -9.90 -7.67 13.15
CA HIS A 168 -10.34 -9.08 13.29
C HIS A 168 -10.97 -9.68 12.03
N GLN A 169 -11.83 -8.95 11.31
CA GLN A 169 -12.51 -9.51 10.14
C GLN A 169 -11.59 -9.68 8.94
N PHE A 170 -10.60 -8.80 8.82
CA PHE A 170 -9.59 -8.92 7.79
C PHE A 170 -8.64 -10.08 8.11
N ILE A 171 -8.28 -10.23 9.40
CA ILE A 171 -7.48 -11.36 9.92
C ILE A 171 -8.20 -12.69 9.69
N LEU A 172 -9.50 -12.78 10.01
CA LEU A 172 -10.30 -14.00 9.86
C LEU A 172 -10.74 -14.27 8.41
N GLY A 173 -10.85 -13.22 7.60
CA GLY A 173 -11.32 -13.31 6.22
C GLY A 173 -10.26 -13.75 5.22
N LEU A 174 -8.99 -13.47 5.51
CA LEU A 174 -7.88 -13.83 4.65
C LEU A 174 -7.54 -15.33 4.73
N PRO A 175 -6.97 -15.92 3.66
CA PRO A 175 -6.52 -17.31 3.68
C PRO A 175 -5.50 -17.57 4.80
N LEU A 176 -5.51 -18.78 5.38
CA LEU A 176 -4.54 -19.16 6.43
C LEU A 176 -3.08 -19.07 6.00
N THR A 177 -2.81 -19.13 4.69
CA THR A 177 -1.47 -18.89 4.11
C THR A 177 -0.97 -17.47 4.34
N ASN A 178 -1.89 -16.51 4.55
CA ASN A 178 -1.60 -15.09 4.72
C ASN A 178 -1.59 -14.68 6.20
N THR A 179 -2.23 -15.46 7.08
CA THR A 179 -2.38 -15.13 8.49
C THR A 179 -1.60 -16.10 9.37
N LEU A 180 -1.94 -17.40 9.33
CA LEU A 180 -1.37 -18.39 10.22
C LEU A 180 0.05 -18.82 9.83
N LEU A 181 0.30 -19.06 8.54
CA LEU A 181 1.59 -19.52 8.06
C LEU A 181 2.76 -18.56 8.34
N PRO A 182 2.65 -17.22 8.14
CA PRO A 182 3.70 -16.29 8.50
C PRO A 182 3.88 -16.11 10.02
N ILE A 183 2.98 -16.65 10.85
CA ILE A 183 3.17 -16.73 12.31
C ILE A 183 3.90 -18.03 12.65
N ILE A 184 3.35 -19.18 12.21
CA ILE A 184 3.85 -20.50 12.59
C ILE A 184 5.28 -20.74 12.11
N LEU A 185 5.60 -20.44 10.85
CA LEU A 185 6.92 -20.75 10.29
C LEU A 185 8.08 -20.08 11.05
N PRO A 186 8.08 -18.74 11.25
CA PRO A 186 9.14 -18.10 12.02
C PRO A 186 9.09 -18.48 13.50
N THR A 187 7.92 -18.75 14.08
CA THR A 187 7.82 -19.21 15.48
C THR A 187 8.48 -20.57 15.67
N LEU A 188 8.15 -21.57 14.84
CA LEU A 188 8.77 -22.89 14.90
C LEU A 188 10.29 -22.82 14.63
N TYR A 189 10.70 -21.96 13.70
CA TYR A 189 12.12 -21.73 13.43
C TYR A 189 12.84 -21.15 14.66
N LEU A 190 12.28 -20.12 15.29
CA LEU A 190 12.87 -19.49 16.47
C LEU A 190 12.86 -20.41 17.69
N TRP A 191 11.85 -21.28 17.85
CA TRP A 191 11.87 -22.33 18.88
C TRP A 191 13.09 -23.24 18.77
N VAL A 192 13.47 -23.62 17.54
CA VAL A 192 14.69 -24.42 17.30
C VAL A 192 15.95 -23.60 17.61
N VAL A 193 16.01 -22.35 17.14
CA VAL A 193 17.17 -21.47 17.38
C VAL A 193 17.39 -21.21 18.87
N ASP A 194 16.32 -20.92 19.60
CA ASP A 194 16.34 -20.67 21.03
C ASP A 194 16.78 -21.91 21.82
N THR A 195 16.25 -23.09 21.49
CA THR A 195 16.71 -24.36 22.09
C THR A 195 18.23 -24.54 21.93
N LEU A 196 18.78 -24.18 20.76
CA LEU A 196 20.22 -24.26 20.50
C LEU A 196 21.02 -23.20 21.26
N ALA A 197 20.46 -22.01 21.48
CA ALA A 197 21.10 -20.91 22.18
C ALA A 197 21.09 -21.11 23.71
N LEU A 198 19.98 -21.59 24.28
CA LEU A 198 19.83 -21.95 25.69
C LEU A 198 20.78 -23.09 26.09
N ARG A 199 20.91 -24.13 25.25
CA ARG A 199 21.88 -25.22 25.47
C ARG A 199 23.33 -24.74 25.52
N ARG A 200 23.63 -23.57 24.95
CA ARG A 200 24.96 -22.95 24.98
C ARG A 200 25.15 -21.93 26.10
N GLY A 201 24.10 -21.65 26.90
CA GLY A 201 24.16 -20.68 27.98
C GLY A 201 24.20 -19.22 27.52
N THR A 202 23.67 -18.92 26.33
CA THR A 202 23.72 -17.57 25.73
C THR A 202 22.91 -16.53 26.52
N TRP A 203 21.86 -16.97 27.22
CA TRP A 203 21.12 -16.17 28.21
C TRP A 203 20.51 -17.11 29.26
N VAL A 204 20.16 -16.54 30.42
CA VAL A 204 19.60 -17.28 31.54
C VAL A 204 18.37 -16.56 32.09
N ILE A 205 17.28 -17.33 32.22
CA ILE A 205 16.03 -16.90 32.85
C ILE A 205 16.01 -17.42 34.29
N SER A 206 15.74 -16.53 35.24
CA SER A 206 15.80 -16.83 36.67
C SER A 206 14.85 -17.95 37.10
N LYS A 207 15.33 -18.81 38.00
CA LYS A 207 14.52 -19.87 38.62
C LYS A 207 13.55 -19.23 39.61
N GLY A 208 12.26 -19.60 39.56
CA GLY A 208 11.21 -19.15 40.49
C GLY A 208 10.14 -18.23 39.89
N THR A 209 10.39 -17.60 38.73
CA THR A 209 9.43 -16.73 38.03
C THR A 209 8.71 -17.42 36.87
N LYS A 210 9.16 -18.62 36.50
CA LYS A 210 8.64 -19.47 35.42
C LYS A 210 8.10 -20.80 35.94
N TYR A 211 7.16 -21.40 35.20
CA TYR A 211 6.53 -22.68 35.52
C TYR A 211 7.49 -23.87 35.42
N SER A 212 8.65 -23.71 34.77
CA SER A 212 9.64 -24.79 34.52
C SER A 212 9.08 -25.96 33.71
N VAL A 213 8.02 -25.71 32.93
CA VAL A 213 7.41 -26.66 32.00
C VAL A 213 8.10 -26.52 30.65
N HIS A 214 8.54 -27.64 30.09
CA HIS A 214 9.25 -27.69 28.83
C HIS A 214 8.34 -28.26 27.74
N LEU A 215 8.26 -27.58 26.59
CA LEU A 215 7.55 -28.10 25.43
C LEU A 215 8.31 -29.29 24.81
N TRP A 216 9.63 -29.19 24.79
CA TRP A 216 10.58 -30.29 24.58
C TRP A 216 11.89 -29.99 25.31
N ASP A 217 12.82 -30.94 25.29
CA ASP A 217 14.10 -30.81 25.98
C ASP A 217 14.90 -29.56 25.54
N GLY A 218 14.98 -28.58 26.44
CA GLY A 218 15.66 -27.29 26.23
C GLY A 218 14.80 -26.14 25.69
N LEU A 219 13.47 -26.29 25.56
CA LEU A 219 12.56 -25.19 25.23
C LEU A 219 11.46 -25.05 26.28
N GLU A 220 11.47 -23.93 26.99
CA GLU A 220 10.49 -23.59 28.02
C GLU A 220 9.18 -23.08 27.40
N ILE A 221 8.05 -23.32 28.07
CA ILE A 221 6.74 -22.92 27.54
C ILE A 221 6.59 -21.41 27.43
N GLU A 222 7.26 -20.65 28.30
CA GLU A 222 7.28 -19.19 28.27
C GLU A 222 8.02 -18.65 27.04
N GLU A 223 9.17 -19.23 26.68
CA GLU A 223 9.89 -18.89 25.45
C GLU A 223 9.07 -19.27 24.21
N ALA A 224 8.45 -20.43 24.24
CA ALA A 224 7.57 -20.86 23.16
C ALA A 224 6.41 -19.86 22.95
N LEU A 225 5.81 -19.40 24.05
CA LEU A 225 4.78 -18.37 24.07
C LEU A 225 5.32 -17.02 23.58
N PHE A 226 6.50 -16.59 24.03
CA PHE A 226 7.12 -15.34 23.64
C PHE A 226 7.30 -15.24 22.12
N PHE A 227 7.91 -16.24 21.48
CA PHE A 227 8.08 -16.25 20.02
C PHE A 227 6.76 -16.37 19.25
N LEU A 228 5.76 -17.05 19.81
CA LEU A 228 4.42 -17.12 19.21
C LEU A 228 3.73 -15.75 19.24
N VAL A 229 3.75 -15.10 20.39
CA VAL A 229 3.11 -13.80 20.62
C VAL A 229 3.78 -12.69 19.81
N THR A 230 5.12 -12.63 19.80
CA THR A 230 5.87 -11.61 19.04
C THR A 230 5.65 -11.74 17.54
N ASN A 231 5.70 -12.95 16.96
CA ASN A 231 5.36 -13.14 15.55
C ASN A 231 3.89 -12.86 15.26
N THR A 232 2.97 -13.16 16.19
CA THR A 232 1.56 -12.79 16.07
C THR A 232 1.39 -11.27 16.02
N LEU A 233 2.09 -10.52 16.89
CA LEU A 233 2.07 -9.05 16.89
C LEU A 233 2.56 -8.49 15.56
N ILE A 234 3.69 -9.00 15.03
CA ILE A 234 4.25 -8.54 13.76
C ILE A 234 3.26 -8.79 12.61
N VAL A 235 2.70 -10.00 12.52
CA VAL A 235 1.75 -10.36 11.45
C VAL A 235 0.42 -9.61 11.60
N PHE A 236 -0.10 -9.44 12.81
CA PHE A 236 -1.33 -8.66 13.02
C PHE A 236 -1.11 -7.17 12.73
N GLY A 237 0.08 -6.64 13.03
CA GLY A 237 0.49 -5.29 12.64
C GLY A 237 0.53 -5.12 11.11
N GLN A 238 1.12 -6.08 10.40
CA GLN A 238 1.12 -6.12 8.93
C GLN A 238 -0.31 -6.19 8.36
N LEU A 239 -1.15 -7.06 8.92
CA LEU A 239 -2.54 -7.22 8.49
C LEU A 239 -3.38 -5.96 8.75
N ALA A 240 -3.18 -5.28 9.87
CA ALA A 240 -3.85 -4.02 10.16
C ALA A 240 -3.40 -2.92 9.18
N PHE A 241 -2.11 -2.86 8.87
CA PHE A 241 -1.58 -1.93 7.87
C PHE A 241 -2.18 -2.20 6.48
N ASP A 242 -2.22 -3.46 6.06
CA ASP A 242 -2.78 -3.86 4.77
C ASP A 242 -4.30 -3.67 4.69
N ASN A 243 -5.03 -3.86 5.80
CA ASN A 243 -6.44 -3.52 5.90
C ASN A 243 -6.66 -2.01 5.69
N ALA A 244 -5.85 -1.18 6.35
CA ALA A 244 -5.89 0.27 6.20
C ALA A 244 -5.65 0.69 4.75
N LEU A 245 -4.60 0.15 4.11
CA LEU A 245 -4.28 0.40 2.70
C LEU A 245 -5.39 -0.09 1.77
N ALA A 246 -5.97 -1.27 2.04
CA ALA A 246 -7.06 -1.80 1.25
C ALA A 246 -8.27 -0.86 1.29
N VAL A 247 -8.65 -0.34 2.46
CA VAL A 247 -9.73 0.65 2.58
C VAL A 247 -9.36 1.94 1.84
N LEU A 248 -8.15 2.47 2.08
CA LEU A 248 -7.65 3.71 1.51
C LEU A 248 -7.67 3.69 -0.03
N HIS A 249 -7.24 2.58 -0.64
CA HIS A 249 -7.13 2.45 -2.10
C HIS A 249 -8.42 2.01 -2.80
N THR A 250 -9.41 1.50 -2.06
CA THR A 250 -10.64 0.95 -2.66
C THR A 250 -11.73 1.99 -2.84
N PHE A 251 -11.81 2.97 -1.94
CA PHE A 251 -12.94 3.90 -1.84
C PHE A 251 -12.51 5.35 -2.18
N PRO A 252 -12.44 5.72 -3.48
CA PRO A 252 -12.02 7.06 -3.89
C PRO A 252 -12.97 8.16 -3.43
N THR A 253 -14.23 7.85 -3.11
CA THR A 253 -15.20 8.80 -2.54
C THR A 253 -14.92 9.18 -1.09
N LEU A 254 -14.31 8.26 -0.33
CA LEU A 254 -13.94 8.49 1.08
C LEU A 254 -12.52 9.04 1.21
N PHE A 255 -11.64 8.59 0.30
CA PHE A 255 -10.23 8.95 0.25
C PHE A 255 -9.88 9.37 -1.17
N PRO A 256 -10.15 10.64 -1.54
CA PRO A 256 -9.69 11.17 -2.82
C PRO A 256 -8.16 11.24 -2.80
N ASP A 257 -7.53 10.79 -3.88
CA ASP A 257 -6.09 10.85 -4.13
C ASP A 257 -5.21 10.42 -2.93
N PRO A 258 -5.31 9.15 -2.51
CA PRO A 258 -4.57 8.68 -1.35
C PRO A 258 -3.05 8.80 -1.58
N PRO A 259 -2.28 9.26 -0.58
CA PRO A 259 -0.84 9.38 -0.70
C PRO A 259 -0.20 8.00 -0.88
N LEU A 260 0.83 7.93 -1.73
CA LEU A 260 1.59 6.69 -2.00
C LEU A 260 2.22 6.11 -0.72
N LEU A 261 2.62 6.98 0.21
CA LEU A 261 3.13 6.65 1.53
C LEU A 261 2.24 7.33 2.59
N PRO A 262 1.14 6.70 3.03
CA PRO A 262 0.20 7.32 3.95
C PRO A 262 0.79 7.47 5.35
N SER A 263 0.49 8.59 6.00
CA SER A 263 0.87 8.81 7.40
C SER A 263 0.09 7.87 8.34
N PRO A 264 0.60 7.62 9.56
CA PRO A 264 -0.11 6.80 10.55
C PRO A 264 -1.52 7.31 10.85
N VAL A 265 -1.75 8.63 10.83
CA VAL A 265 -3.07 9.24 11.04
C VAL A 265 -4.04 8.87 9.93
N VAL A 266 -3.60 8.89 8.67
CA VAL A 266 -4.42 8.49 7.51
C VAL A 266 -4.74 6.99 7.57
N LEU A 267 -3.76 6.15 7.93
CA LEU A 267 -3.98 4.71 8.12
C LEU A 267 -5.00 4.43 9.23
N MET A 268 -4.91 5.14 10.36
CA MET A 268 -5.87 5.02 11.44
C MET A 268 -7.27 5.49 11.04
N ARG A 269 -7.38 6.60 10.30
CA ARG A 269 -8.65 7.07 9.73
C ARG A 269 -9.29 6.01 8.83
N ALA A 270 -8.49 5.35 7.98
CA ALA A 270 -8.95 4.26 7.13
C ALA A 270 -9.44 3.05 7.96
N LEU A 271 -8.70 2.63 8.99
CA LEU A 271 -9.11 1.52 9.88
C LEU A 271 -10.38 1.80 10.66
N LEU A 272 -10.60 3.05 11.06
CA LEU A 272 -11.77 3.47 11.84
C LEU A 272 -12.98 3.81 10.97
N THR A 273 -12.85 3.76 9.64
CA THR A 273 -13.94 4.09 8.72
C THR A 273 -15.10 3.10 8.89
N PRO A 274 -16.31 3.57 9.25
CA PRO A 274 -17.47 2.71 9.40
C PRO A 274 -17.84 2.06 8.08
N ARG A 275 -18.13 0.76 8.11
CA ARG A 275 -18.49 0.00 6.91
C ARG A 275 -19.80 0.39 6.26
N SER A 276 -20.68 1.06 7.00
CA SER A 276 -21.88 1.65 6.40
C SER A 276 -21.55 2.67 5.32
N GLN A 277 -20.30 3.16 5.28
CA GLN A 277 -19.79 4.06 4.25
C GLN A 277 -19.12 3.33 3.09
N TYR A 278 -18.90 2.00 3.17
CA TYR A 278 -18.26 1.26 2.09
C TYR A 278 -19.19 1.14 0.90
N ASP A 279 -18.65 1.36 -0.30
CA ASP A 279 -19.35 1.08 -1.55
C ASP A 279 -19.36 -0.44 -1.81
N ASP A 280 -20.48 -1.08 -1.47
CA ASP A 280 -20.67 -2.53 -1.68
C ASP A 280 -20.61 -2.93 -3.16
N ALA A 281 -21.02 -2.05 -4.09
CA ALA A 281 -20.95 -2.33 -5.52
C ALA A 281 -19.49 -2.35 -6.00
N ARG A 282 -18.65 -1.44 -5.47
CA ARG A 282 -17.20 -1.43 -5.74
C ARG A 282 -16.52 -2.72 -5.27
N LEU A 283 -16.83 -3.16 -4.04
CA LEU A 283 -16.27 -4.40 -3.48
C LEU A 283 -16.67 -5.62 -4.30
N THR A 284 -17.95 -5.73 -4.62
CA THR A 284 -18.49 -6.84 -5.42
C THR A 284 -17.84 -6.87 -6.81
N GLY A 285 -17.76 -5.71 -7.48
CA GLY A 285 -17.11 -5.62 -8.79
C GLY A 285 -15.64 -6.03 -8.78
N LEU A 286 -14.87 -5.66 -7.74
CA LEU A 286 -13.48 -6.09 -7.58
C LEU A 286 -13.36 -7.59 -7.32
N GLN A 287 -14.22 -8.17 -6.49
CA GLN A 287 -14.25 -9.61 -6.23
C GLN A 287 -14.55 -10.41 -7.50
N GLU A 288 -15.56 -9.97 -8.25
CA GLU A 288 -15.94 -10.60 -9.51
C GLU A 288 -14.82 -10.45 -10.56
N ALA A 289 -14.17 -9.30 -10.65
CA ALA A 289 -13.02 -9.08 -11.53
C ALA A 289 -11.87 -10.06 -11.22
N VAL A 290 -11.53 -10.24 -9.94
CA VAL A 290 -10.52 -11.22 -9.50
C VAL A 290 -10.96 -12.64 -9.84
N HIS A 291 -12.23 -12.99 -9.60
CA HIS A 291 -12.77 -14.31 -9.90
C HIS A 291 -12.73 -14.61 -11.40
N ARG A 292 -13.17 -13.67 -12.24
CA ARG A 292 -13.14 -13.76 -13.70
C ARG A 292 -11.71 -13.97 -14.21
N LEU A 293 -10.74 -13.17 -13.73
CA LEU A 293 -9.34 -13.33 -14.11
C LEU A 293 -8.78 -14.70 -13.72
N LYS A 294 -8.99 -15.11 -12.46
CA LYS A 294 -8.51 -16.41 -11.96
C LYS A 294 -9.08 -17.60 -12.73
N LYS A 295 -10.35 -17.51 -13.16
CA LYS A 295 -11.04 -18.54 -13.94
C LYS A 295 -10.56 -18.58 -15.39
N LYS A 296 -10.41 -17.42 -16.04
CA LYS A 296 -10.18 -17.32 -17.50
C LYS A 296 -8.70 -17.29 -17.89
N SER A 297 -7.79 -16.76 -17.06
CA SER A 297 -6.36 -16.72 -17.38
C SER A 297 -5.44 -16.98 -16.18
N ARG A 298 -4.84 -18.17 -16.18
CA ARG A 298 -3.81 -18.54 -15.18
C ARG A 298 -2.52 -17.73 -15.32
N SER A 299 -2.16 -17.28 -16.53
CA SER A 299 -0.91 -16.53 -16.77
C SER A 299 -1.06 -15.08 -16.33
N PHE A 300 -2.15 -14.43 -16.74
CA PHE A 300 -2.42 -13.06 -16.31
C PHE A 300 -2.78 -12.98 -14.82
N TYR A 301 -3.42 -14.00 -14.24
CA TYR A 301 -3.62 -14.02 -12.78
C TYR A 301 -2.29 -14.00 -12.02
N LEU A 302 -1.31 -14.82 -12.44
CA LEU A 302 0.03 -14.79 -11.83
C LEU A 302 0.71 -13.43 -12.04
N ALA A 303 0.72 -12.93 -13.28
CA ALA A 303 1.34 -11.64 -13.60
C ALA A 303 0.70 -10.49 -12.81
N SER A 304 -0.62 -10.48 -12.66
CA SER A 304 -1.35 -9.45 -11.90
C SER A 304 -0.87 -9.31 -10.46
N SER A 305 -0.37 -10.39 -9.84
CA SER A 305 0.16 -10.34 -8.46
C SER A 305 1.42 -9.51 -8.31
N THR A 306 2.13 -9.26 -9.41
CA THR A 306 3.34 -8.43 -9.41
C THR A 306 3.01 -6.94 -9.40
N PHE A 307 1.81 -6.54 -9.83
CA PHE A 307 1.37 -5.14 -9.82
C PHE A 307 1.02 -4.65 -8.40
N PRO A 308 1.41 -3.43 -8.01
CA PRO A 308 1.08 -2.87 -6.71
C PRO A 308 -0.34 -2.28 -6.66
N GLY A 309 -0.94 -2.33 -5.46
CA GLY A 309 -2.05 -1.48 -5.00
C GLY A 309 -3.10 -1.07 -6.04
N LEU A 310 -3.20 0.25 -6.28
CA LEU A 310 -4.19 0.90 -7.14
C LEU A 310 -4.11 0.46 -8.60
N LEU A 311 -2.90 0.36 -9.16
CA LEU A 311 -2.72 -0.07 -10.54
C LEU A 311 -3.28 -1.48 -10.76
N ARG A 312 -3.03 -2.40 -9.82
CA ARG A 312 -3.58 -3.75 -9.88
C ARG A 312 -5.11 -3.74 -9.89
N ALA A 313 -5.74 -2.86 -9.10
CA ALA A 313 -7.20 -2.73 -9.06
C ALA A 313 -7.76 -2.25 -10.41
N ASP A 314 -7.21 -1.17 -10.97
CA ASP A 314 -7.68 -0.62 -12.25
C ASP A 314 -7.48 -1.62 -13.41
N LEU A 315 -6.33 -2.32 -13.46
CA LEU A 315 -6.07 -3.36 -14.46
C LEU A 315 -7.00 -4.58 -14.33
N LEU A 316 -7.35 -4.98 -13.10
CA LEU A 316 -8.33 -6.05 -12.86
C LEU A 316 -9.71 -5.67 -13.41
N LEU A 317 -10.13 -4.42 -13.20
CA LEU A 317 -11.41 -3.91 -13.67
C LEU A 317 -11.44 -3.76 -15.19
N LEU A 318 -10.37 -3.25 -15.78
CA LEU A 318 -10.20 -3.21 -17.23
C LEU A 318 -10.29 -4.62 -17.85
N TYR A 319 -9.54 -5.57 -17.30
CA TYR A 319 -9.61 -6.97 -17.75
C TYR A 319 -11.03 -7.53 -17.62
N SER A 320 -11.72 -7.24 -16.52
CA SER A 320 -13.09 -7.68 -16.30
C SER A 320 -14.04 -7.11 -17.35
N PHE A 321 -13.93 -5.83 -17.69
CA PHE A 321 -14.72 -5.22 -18.76
C PHE A 321 -14.43 -5.86 -20.11
N CYS A 322 -13.17 -5.96 -20.53
CA CYS A 322 -12.81 -6.57 -21.81
C CYS A 322 -13.35 -7.99 -21.91
N ARG A 323 -13.26 -8.77 -20.82
CA ARG A 323 -13.76 -10.16 -20.82
C ARG A 323 -15.28 -10.25 -20.87
N VAL A 324 -15.99 -9.37 -20.15
CA VAL A 324 -17.46 -9.34 -20.16
C VAL A 324 -17.97 -8.89 -21.53
N ALA A 325 -17.37 -7.87 -22.12
CA ALA A 325 -17.75 -7.39 -23.46
C ALA A 325 -17.56 -8.50 -24.51
N ASP A 326 -16.43 -9.21 -24.48
CA ASP A 326 -16.15 -10.39 -25.31
C ASP A 326 -17.17 -11.52 -25.06
N ASP A 327 -17.42 -11.87 -23.80
CA ASP A 327 -18.39 -12.92 -23.42
C ASP A 327 -19.82 -12.58 -23.87
N LEU A 328 -20.25 -11.31 -23.86
CA LEU A 328 -21.57 -10.89 -24.35
C LEU A 328 -21.73 -11.13 -25.87
N VAL A 329 -20.68 -10.89 -26.63
CA VAL A 329 -20.68 -11.08 -28.09
C VAL A 329 -20.52 -12.55 -28.45
N ASP A 330 -19.56 -13.24 -27.84
CA ASP A 330 -19.23 -14.64 -28.16
C ASP A 330 -20.31 -15.65 -27.71
N ASN A 331 -21.03 -15.37 -26.61
CA ASN A 331 -22.08 -16.26 -26.11
C ASN A 331 -23.48 -15.89 -26.63
N ALA A 332 -23.59 -14.90 -27.54
CA ALA A 332 -24.86 -14.54 -28.16
C ALA A 332 -25.42 -15.72 -28.97
N THR A 333 -26.73 -15.91 -28.92
CA THR A 333 -27.41 -17.02 -29.62
C THR A 333 -27.52 -16.80 -31.12
N THR A 334 -27.55 -15.52 -31.55
CA THR A 334 -27.66 -15.13 -32.96
C THR A 334 -26.71 -13.99 -33.28
N ALA A 335 -26.33 -13.87 -34.56
CA ALA A 335 -25.50 -12.76 -35.04
C ALA A 335 -26.17 -11.39 -34.83
N GLN A 336 -27.51 -11.33 -34.87
CA GLN A 336 -28.26 -10.10 -34.60
C GLN A 336 -28.16 -9.70 -33.13
N GLU A 337 -28.33 -10.65 -32.20
CA GLU A 337 -28.15 -10.41 -30.77
C GLU A 337 -26.74 -9.88 -30.46
N ALA A 338 -25.71 -10.48 -31.07
CA ALA A 338 -24.34 -10.03 -30.90
C ALA A 338 -24.12 -8.59 -31.40
N LYS A 339 -24.73 -8.23 -32.54
CA LYS A 339 -24.71 -6.86 -33.08
C LYS A 339 -25.44 -5.87 -32.16
N ASP A 340 -26.54 -6.29 -31.55
CA ASP A 340 -27.28 -5.49 -30.59
C ASP A 340 -26.45 -5.26 -29.31
N TRP A 341 -25.70 -6.26 -28.84
CA TRP A 341 -24.77 -6.11 -27.73
C TRP A 341 -23.66 -5.09 -28.02
N ILE A 342 -23.04 -5.16 -29.20
CA ILE A 342 -22.03 -4.18 -29.63
C ILE A 342 -22.64 -2.77 -29.68
N THR A 343 -23.86 -2.63 -30.21
CA THR A 343 -24.57 -1.34 -30.27
C THR A 343 -24.84 -0.77 -28.88
N LYS A 344 -25.26 -1.62 -27.92
CA LYS A 344 -25.46 -1.22 -26.52
C LYS A 344 -24.15 -0.81 -25.83
N LEU A 345 -23.04 -1.48 -26.15
CA LEU A 345 -21.70 -1.13 -25.65
C LEU A 345 -21.21 0.21 -26.22
N HIS A 346 -21.39 0.46 -27.51
CA HIS A 346 -21.11 1.77 -28.13
C HIS A 346 -21.92 2.88 -27.46
N ARG A 347 -23.22 2.65 -27.22
CA ARG A 347 -24.08 3.59 -26.50
C ARG A 347 -23.59 3.83 -25.07
N PHE A 348 -23.19 2.77 -24.36
CA PHE A 348 -22.60 2.89 -23.03
C PHE A 348 -21.35 3.79 -23.05
N LEU A 349 -20.41 3.57 -23.97
CA LEU A 349 -19.22 4.42 -24.11
C LEU A 349 -19.58 5.86 -24.47
N GLY A 350 -20.57 6.05 -25.35
CA GLY A 350 -21.09 7.37 -25.70
C GLY A 350 -21.62 8.15 -24.49
N ILE A 351 -22.36 7.49 -23.60
CA ILE A 351 -22.84 8.10 -22.35
C ILE A 351 -21.68 8.35 -21.39
N ALA A 352 -20.79 7.37 -21.21
CA ALA A 352 -19.71 7.41 -20.23
C ALA A 352 -18.65 8.48 -20.51
N TYR A 353 -18.46 8.85 -21.77
CA TYR A 353 -17.53 9.90 -22.20
C TYR A 353 -18.22 11.22 -22.60
N SER A 354 -19.54 11.35 -22.39
CA SER A 354 -20.24 12.61 -22.68
C SER A 354 -20.04 13.63 -21.56
N GLU A 355 -19.76 14.90 -21.93
CA GLU A 355 -19.58 15.99 -20.96
C GLU A 355 -20.83 16.23 -20.10
N ASN A 356 -22.02 16.02 -20.68
CA ASN A 356 -23.32 16.13 -20.00
C ASN A 356 -23.84 14.79 -19.44
N GLY A 357 -23.03 13.73 -19.48
CA GLY A 357 -23.42 12.39 -19.05
C GLY A 357 -23.56 12.29 -17.54
N SER A 358 -24.79 12.30 -17.04
CA SER A 358 -25.03 12.02 -15.62
C SER A 358 -24.70 10.56 -15.29
N LYS A 359 -24.00 10.32 -14.18
CA LYS A 359 -23.76 8.97 -13.61
C LYS A 359 -25.05 8.15 -13.53
N THR A 360 -26.18 8.80 -13.24
CA THR A 360 -27.51 8.18 -13.20
C THR A 360 -27.96 7.64 -14.56
N SER A 361 -27.71 8.38 -15.65
CA SER A 361 -28.06 7.94 -17.00
C SER A 361 -27.25 6.71 -17.41
N MET A 362 -25.95 6.71 -17.08
CA MET A 362 -25.08 5.54 -17.29
C MET A 362 -25.58 4.32 -16.52
N LEU A 363 -25.89 4.47 -15.22
CA LEU A 363 -26.38 3.36 -14.39
C LEU A 363 -27.73 2.82 -14.89
N ASN A 364 -28.65 3.70 -15.31
CA ASN A 364 -29.94 3.29 -15.88
C ASN A 364 -29.76 2.50 -17.17
N HIS A 365 -28.88 2.95 -18.06
CA HIS A 365 -28.54 2.22 -19.29
C HIS A 365 -27.97 0.83 -18.96
N ILE A 366 -27.05 0.73 -18.00
CA ILE A 366 -26.47 -0.54 -17.58
C ILE A 366 -27.53 -1.49 -17.00
N HIS A 367 -28.36 -1.02 -16.06
CA HIS A 367 -29.34 -1.87 -15.38
C HIS A 367 -30.47 -2.35 -16.30
N ASN A 368 -30.89 -1.52 -17.25
CA ASN A 368 -32.00 -1.84 -18.14
C ASN A 368 -31.56 -2.71 -19.33
N ASP A 369 -30.37 -2.44 -19.87
CA ASP A 369 -29.99 -3.01 -21.17
C ASP A 369 -29.06 -4.21 -21.07
N PHE A 370 -28.38 -4.43 -19.92
CA PHE A 370 -27.36 -5.49 -19.72
C PHE A 370 -27.74 -6.51 -18.64
N PRO A 371 -27.34 -7.79 -18.81
CA PRO A 371 -27.58 -8.84 -17.82
C PRO A 371 -26.78 -8.61 -16.52
N LEU A 372 -27.32 -9.10 -15.39
CA LEU A 372 -26.77 -8.85 -14.05
C LEU A 372 -25.28 -9.17 -13.91
N ASP A 373 -24.81 -10.25 -14.54
CA ASP A 373 -23.42 -10.70 -14.49
C ASP A 373 -22.45 -9.82 -15.29
N ALA A 374 -22.95 -8.95 -16.18
CA ALA A 374 -22.17 -7.98 -16.92
C ALA A 374 -22.12 -6.61 -16.21
N GLN A 375 -23.16 -6.24 -15.47
CA GLN A 375 -23.36 -4.87 -14.97
C GLN A 375 -22.18 -4.35 -14.15
N SER A 376 -21.61 -5.16 -13.25
CA SER A 376 -20.48 -4.74 -12.40
C SER A 376 -19.24 -4.37 -13.21
N ALA A 377 -18.96 -5.08 -14.32
CA ALA A 377 -17.78 -4.82 -15.13
C ALA A 377 -17.90 -3.49 -15.90
N LEU A 378 -19.12 -3.13 -16.34
CA LEU A 378 -19.38 -1.85 -16.98
C LEU A 378 -19.34 -0.69 -15.96
N GLN A 379 -19.99 -0.87 -14.80
CA GLN A 379 -20.07 0.16 -13.75
C GLN A 379 -18.71 0.54 -13.18
N GLN A 380 -17.79 -0.44 -13.12
CA GLN A 380 -16.50 -0.27 -12.44
C GLN A 380 -15.35 0.05 -13.40
N LEU A 381 -15.60 0.13 -14.71
CA LEU A 381 -14.60 0.51 -15.71
C LEU A 381 -14.05 1.92 -15.40
N PRO A 382 -12.72 2.10 -15.23
CA PRO A 382 -12.12 3.40 -14.91
C PRO A 382 -12.07 4.36 -16.12
N VAL A 383 -13.22 4.70 -16.71
CA VAL A 383 -13.34 5.52 -17.93
C VAL A 383 -12.69 6.90 -17.81
N THR A 384 -12.64 7.48 -16.60
CA THR A 384 -12.01 8.79 -16.37
C THR A 384 -10.49 8.78 -16.45
N LYS A 385 -9.87 7.59 -16.46
CA LYS A 385 -8.41 7.40 -16.47
C LYS A 385 -7.86 6.96 -17.83
N MET A 386 -8.73 6.80 -18.83
CA MET A 386 -8.38 6.24 -20.15
C MET A 386 -9.12 6.98 -21.26
N SER A 387 -8.54 6.99 -22.45
CA SER A 387 -9.14 7.57 -23.64
C SER A 387 -10.27 6.67 -24.19
N ARG A 388 -11.25 7.30 -24.85
CA ARG A 388 -12.40 6.60 -25.45
C ARG A 388 -11.99 5.72 -26.63
N GLN A 389 -11.05 6.19 -27.45
CA GLN A 389 -10.78 5.61 -28.77
C GLN A 389 -10.32 4.13 -28.72
N PRO A 390 -9.44 3.70 -27.80
CA PRO A 390 -9.08 2.29 -27.68
C PRO A 390 -10.26 1.36 -27.32
N LEU A 391 -11.20 1.84 -26.50
CA LEU A 391 -12.43 1.09 -26.17
C LEU A 391 -13.33 0.94 -27.40
N GLU A 392 -13.50 2.01 -28.16
CA GLU A 392 -14.26 2.00 -29.42
C GLU A 392 -13.63 1.05 -30.46
N ASP A 393 -12.30 1.09 -30.60
CA ASP A 393 -11.58 0.21 -31.52
C ASP A 393 -11.63 -1.26 -31.09
N LEU A 394 -11.66 -1.55 -29.79
CA LEU A 394 -11.93 -2.90 -29.28
C LEU A 394 -13.31 -3.41 -29.73
N LEU A 395 -14.36 -2.58 -29.63
CA LEU A 395 -15.70 -2.94 -30.11
C LEU A 395 -15.74 -3.17 -31.63
N ARG A 396 -15.00 -2.36 -32.41
CA ARG A 396 -14.80 -2.60 -33.85
C ARG A 396 -14.04 -3.90 -34.14
N GLY A 397 -13.25 -4.41 -33.19
CA GLY A 397 -12.64 -5.74 -33.26
C GLY A 397 -13.70 -6.84 -33.18
N PHE A 398 -14.66 -6.71 -32.26
CA PHE A 398 -15.80 -7.65 -32.16
C PHE A 398 -16.68 -7.64 -33.41
N GLU A 399 -16.86 -6.47 -34.05
CA GLU A 399 -17.56 -6.38 -35.34
C GLU A 399 -16.85 -7.19 -36.44
N MET A 400 -15.50 -7.23 -36.43
CA MET A 400 -14.75 -8.09 -37.35
C MET A 400 -14.97 -9.58 -37.05
N ASP A 401 -15.10 -9.96 -35.78
CA ASP A 401 -15.41 -11.33 -35.40
C ASP A 401 -16.80 -11.78 -35.86
N LEU A 402 -17.79 -10.88 -35.86
CA LEU A 402 -19.12 -11.18 -36.40
C LEU A 402 -19.14 -11.39 -37.91
N ALA A 403 -18.21 -10.79 -38.65
CA ALA A 403 -18.14 -10.93 -40.09
C ALA A 403 -17.86 -12.38 -40.54
N PHE A 404 -17.20 -13.20 -39.69
CA PHE A 404 -16.96 -14.63 -39.96
C PHE A 404 -18.24 -15.43 -40.23
N ASN A 405 -19.41 -14.99 -39.71
CA ASN A 405 -20.69 -15.65 -39.96
C ASN A 405 -21.16 -15.53 -41.42
N THR A 406 -20.55 -14.62 -42.19
CA THR A 406 -20.94 -14.33 -43.58
C THR A 406 -19.83 -14.62 -44.58
N ALA A 407 -18.59 -14.19 -44.29
CA ALA A 407 -17.44 -14.43 -45.13
C ALA A 407 -16.13 -14.32 -44.32
N PRO A 408 -15.01 -14.91 -44.79
CA PRO A 408 -13.70 -14.73 -44.17
C PRO A 408 -13.26 -13.26 -44.19
N PRO A 409 -13.18 -12.58 -43.03
CA PRO A 409 -12.84 -11.16 -42.98
C PRO A 409 -11.32 -10.91 -43.09
N ILE A 410 -10.48 -11.90 -42.75
CA ILE A 410 -9.02 -11.77 -42.77
C ILE A 410 -8.48 -12.23 -44.13
N ARG A 411 -8.37 -11.29 -45.07
CA ARG A 411 -7.91 -11.58 -46.44
C ARG A 411 -6.40 -11.47 -46.55
N THR A 412 -5.84 -10.43 -45.96
CA THR A 412 -4.42 -10.04 -46.06
C THR A 412 -3.75 -9.98 -44.70
N GLU A 413 -2.42 -9.85 -44.70
CA GLU A 413 -1.64 -9.61 -43.48
C GLU A 413 -2.00 -8.27 -42.81
N ALA A 414 -2.42 -7.26 -43.59
CA ALA A 414 -2.89 -5.99 -43.06
C ALA A 414 -4.20 -6.14 -42.28
N ASP A 415 -5.12 -6.99 -42.75
CA ASP A 415 -6.38 -7.27 -42.05
C ASP A 415 -6.11 -8.01 -40.72
N LEU A 416 -5.19 -8.98 -40.73
CA LEU A 416 -4.77 -9.69 -39.51
C LEU A 416 -4.16 -8.72 -38.49
N ARG A 417 -3.31 -7.80 -38.97
CA ARG A 417 -2.70 -6.78 -38.13
C ARG A 417 -3.74 -5.84 -37.56
N LEU A 418 -4.65 -5.32 -38.38
CA LEU A 418 -5.73 -4.42 -37.94
C LEU A 418 -6.64 -5.09 -36.91
N TYR A 419 -7.01 -6.35 -37.14
CA TYR A 419 -7.76 -7.15 -36.16
C TYR A 419 -7.02 -7.21 -34.83
N SER A 420 -5.72 -7.57 -34.87
CA SER A 420 -4.89 -7.72 -33.68
C SER A 420 -4.61 -6.40 -32.95
N GLU A 421 -4.50 -5.30 -33.70
CA GLU A 421 -4.44 -3.95 -33.16
C GLU A 421 -5.71 -3.63 -32.36
N ARG A 422 -6.89 -3.95 -32.90
CA ARG A 422 -8.19 -3.70 -32.27
C ARG A 422 -8.45 -4.55 -31.04
N VAL A 423 -8.20 -5.86 -31.08
CA VAL A 423 -8.60 -6.76 -29.97
C VAL A 423 -7.55 -6.91 -28.87
N ALA A 424 -6.29 -6.56 -29.13
CA ALA A 424 -5.19 -6.69 -28.16
C ALA A 424 -4.28 -5.46 -28.07
N GLY A 425 -3.99 -4.82 -29.21
CA GLY A 425 -3.19 -3.58 -29.23
C GLY A 425 -3.84 -2.46 -28.42
N THR A 426 -5.13 -2.22 -28.58
CA THR A 426 -5.93 -1.25 -27.81
C THR A 426 -5.92 -1.55 -26.30
N VAL A 427 -6.00 -2.83 -25.92
CA VAL A 427 -5.94 -3.25 -24.52
C VAL A 427 -4.59 -2.89 -23.90
N ALA A 428 -3.50 -3.08 -24.65
CA ALA A 428 -2.18 -2.65 -24.21
C ALA A 428 -2.06 -1.12 -24.09
N GLN A 429 -2.69 -0.36 -25.00
CA GLN A 429 -2.75 1.11 -24.90
C GLN A 429 -3.46 1.54 -23.61
N MET A 430 -4.65 0.99 -23.35
CA MET A 430 -5.42 1.27 -22.12
C MET A 430 -4.64 0.92 -20.84
N CYS A 431 -3.92 -0.21 -20.83
CA CYS A 431 -3.05 -0.55 -19.70
C CYS A 431 -1.96 0.50 -19.45
N ILE A 432 -1.36 1.05 -20.52
CA ILE A 432 -0.31 2.07 -20.44
C ILE A 432 -0.89 3.43 -20.03
N GLU A 433 -2.07 3.80 -20.51
CA GLU A 433 -2.77 5.02 -20.08
C GLU A 433 -3.07 4.97 -18.57
N LEU A 434 -3.54 3.84 -18.04
CA LEU A 434 -3.73 3.66 -16.60
C LEU A 434 -2.41 3.81 -15.82
N ILE A 435 -1.29 3.33 -16.36
CA ILE A 435 0.03 3.50 -15.76
C ILE A 435 0.42 4.97 -15.70
N PHE A 436 0.31 5.72 -16.79
CA PHE A 436 0.66 7.14 -16.82
C PHE A 436 -0.29 8.02 -16.01
N ASN A 437 -1.56 7.63 -15.91
CA ASN A 437 -2.52 8.31 -15.06
C ASN A 437 -2.15 8.18 -13.57
N LEU A 438 -1.78 6.97 -13.12
CA LEU A 438 -1.44 6.74 -11.71
C LEU A 438 -0.02 7.20 -11.35
N TYR A 439 0.92 7.11 -12.29
CA TYR A 439 2.31 7.51 -12.11
C TYR A 439 2.67 8.61 -13.12
N PRO A 440 2.32 9.88 -12.83
CA PRO A 440 2.66 11.00 -13.67
C PRO A 440 4.18 11.05 -13.92
N SER A 441 4.54 11.21 -15.19
CA SER A 441 5.93 11.30 -15.63
C SER A 441 6.19 12.68 -16.21
N ASN A 442 7.45 13.15 -16.14
CA ASN A 442 7.88 14.40 -16.78
C ASN A 442 8.03 14.27 -18.31
N MET A 443 7.58 13.14 -18.89
CA MET A 443 7.71 12.85 -20.31
C MET A 443 6.75 13.70 -21.13
N THR A 444 7.22 14.15 -22.29
CA THR A 444 6.37 14.87 -23.25
C THR A 444 5.28 13.95 -23.81
N SER A 445 4.17 14.53 -24.26
CA SER A 445 3.07 13.76 -24.88
C SER A 445 3.54 12.94 -26.09
N LYS A 446 4.56 13.42 -26.81
CA LYS A 446 5.16 12.69 -27.95
C LYS A 446 5.90 11.43 -27.50
N GLU A 447 6.62 11.48 -26.38
CA GLU A 447 7.32 10.32 -25.82
C GLU A 447 6.34 9.30 -25.25
N GLN A 448 5.32 9.76 -24.53
CA GLN A 448 4.24 8.88 -24.05
C GLN A 448 3.55 8.17 -25.24
N CYS A 449 3.25 8.90 -26.31
CA CYS A 449 2.67 8.34 -27.53
C CYS A 449 3.55 7.23 -28.16
N LYS A 450 4.88 7.40 -28.17
CA LYS A 450 5.81 6.36 -28.64
C LYS A 450 5.71 5.09 -27.79
N ILE A 451 5.59 5.23 -26.48
CA ILE A 451 5.46 4.09 -25.54
C ILE A 451 4.11 3.40 -25.74
N VAL A 452 3.02 4.17 -25.86
CA VAL A 452 1.68 3.64 -26.16
C VAL A 452 1.67 2.88 -27.49
N SER A 453 2.33 3.41 -28.53
CA SER A 453 2.50 2.74 -29.82
C SER A 453 3.33 1.45 -29.72
N ALA A 454 4.39 1.44 -28.91
CA ALA A 454 5.13 0.21 -28.64
C ALA A 454 4.30 -0.81 -27.86
N GLY A 455 3.49 -0.37 -26.90
CA GLY A 455 2.52 -1.20 -26.20
C GLY A 455 1.51 -1.84 -27.14
N ASN A 456 0.96 -1.06 -28.08
CA ASN A 456 0.08 -1.58 -29.12
C ASN A 456 0.76 -2.70 -29.92
N ARG A 457 2.00 -2.50 -30.38
CA ARG A 457 2.80 -3.55 -31.06
C ARG A 457 3.01 -4.79 -30.20
N ALA A 458 3.28 -4.62 -28.91
CA ALA A 458 3.35 -5.75 -27.98
C ALA A 458 2.01 -6.50 -27.88
N GLY A 459 0.88 -5.78 -27.84
CA GLY A 459 -0.46 -6.36 -27.89
C GLY A 459 -0.70 -7.20 -29.14
N ILE A 460 -0.32 -6.69 -30.31
CA ILE A 460 -0.38 -7.46 -31.59
C ILE A 460 0.45 -8.74 -31.48
N ALA A 461 1.68 -8.66 -30.96
CA ALA A 461 2.54 -9.82 -30.77
C ALA A 461 1.87 -10.90 -29.90
N LEU A 462 1.24 -10.50 -28.79
CA LEU A 462 0.51 -11.43 -27.93
C LEU A 462 -0.69 -12.06 -28.66
N GLN A 463 -1.40 -11.29 -29.49
CA GLN A 463 -2.52 -11.82 -30.27
C GLN A 463 -2.08 -12.78 -31.37
N TYR A 464 -0.93 -12.54 -32.01
CA TYR A 464 -0.38 -13.49 -32.97
C TYR A 464 0.01 -14.82 -32.29
N VAL A 465 0.58 -14.78 -31.08
CA VAL A 465 0.79 -15.99 -30.27
C VAL A 465 -0.54 -16.65 -29.89
N ASN A 466 -1.58 -15.85 -29.61
CA ASN A 466 -2.92 -16.35 -29.30
C ASN A 466 -3.53 -17.13 -30.49
N ILE A 467 -3.55 -16.51 -31.67
CA ILE A 467 -4.03 -17.12 -32.91
C ILE A 467 -3.21 -18.37 -33.23
N ALA A 468 -1.88 -18.28 -33.15
CA ALA A 468 -0.99 -19.42 -33.37
C ALA A 468 -1.19 -20.54 -32.35
N ARG A 469 -1.74 -20.27 -31.17
CA ARG A 469 -2.07 -21.29 -30.16
C ARG A 469 -3.39 -21.99 -30.47
N ASP A 470 -4.39 -21.23 -30.91
CA ASP A 470 -5.79 -21.63 -30.88
C ASP A 470 -6.39 -21.95 -32.26
N ILE A 471 -5.59 -22.02 -33.35
CA ILE A 471 -6.06 -22.38 -34.71
C ILE A 471 -7.11 -23.49 -34.72
N GLY A 472 -6.86 -24.63 -34.07
CA GLY A 472 -7.79 -25.76 -34.06
C GLY A 472 -8.99 -25.62 -33.10
N VAL A 473 -8.93 -24.71 -32.14
CA VAL A 473 -10.08 -24.36 -31.29
C VAL A 473 -10.98 -23.38 -32.03
N ASP A 474 -10.39 -22.38 -32.68
CA ASP A 474 -11.10 -21.36 -33.45
C ASP A 474 -11.79 -21.98 -34.68
N ALA A 475 -11.12 -22.93 -35.35
CA ALA A 475 -11.72 -23.68 -36.46
C ALA A 475 -13.01 -24.43 -36.05
N LYS A 476 -13.12 -24.91 -34.80
CA LYS A 476 -14.33 -25.63 -34.33
C LYS A 476 -15.55 -24.73 -34.19
N ILE A 477 -15.33 -23.44 -33.97
CA ILE A 477 -16.40 -22.43 -33.93
C ILE A 477 -16.51 -21.69 -35.26
N GLY A 478 -15.90 -22.23 -36.33
CA GLY A 478 -16.01 -21.70 -37.68
C GLY A 478 -15.21 -20.43 -37.93
N ARG A 479 -14.18 -20.12 -37.13
CA ARG A 479 -13.31 -18.94 -37.30
C ARG A 479 -11.91 -19.34 -37.76
N VAL A 480 -11.37 -18.66 -38.78
CA VAL A 480 -9.97 -18.81 -39.24
C VAL A 480 -9.33 -17.44 -39.40
N TYR A 481 -8.43 -17.10 -38.48
CA TYR A 481 -7.70 -15.82 -38.48
C TYR A 481 -6.47 -15.80 -39.39
N LEU A 482 -6.11 -16.93 -40.01
CA LEU A 482 -5.02 -16.98 -40.98
C LEU A 482 -5.42 -16.21 -42.25
N PRO A 483 -4.58 -15.28 -42.76
CA PRO A 483 -4.87 -14.56 -43.99
C PRO A 483 -5.15 -15.50 -45.17
N SER A 484 -6.21 -15.19 -45.92
CA SER A 484 -6.57 -15.96 -47.11
C SER A 484 -5.44 -16.02 -48.14
N THR A 485 -4.66 -14.94 -48.29
CA THR A 485 -3.47 -14.93 -49.15
C THR A 485 -2.42 -15.96 -48.70
N TRP A 486 -2.20 -16.11 -47.39
CA TRP A 486 -1.25 -17.09 -46.86
C TRP A 486 -1.73 -18.53 -47.04
N LEU A 487 -3.04 -18.76 -46.93
CA LEU A 487 -3.63 -20.09 -47.19
C LEU A 487 -3.43 -20.49 -48.66
N GLN A 488 -3.65 -19.56 -49.59
CA GLN A 488 -3.46 -19.79 -51.02
C GLN A 488 -1.99 -20.15 -51.36
N GLU A 489 -1.01 -19.52 -50.71
CA GLU A 489 0.42 -19.82 -50.88
C GLU A 489 0.77 -21.29 -50.56
N VAL A 490 0.02 -21.94 -49.66
CA VAL A 490 0.20 -23.36 -49.31
C VAL A 490 -0.84 -24.27 -49.96
N GLY A 491 -1.61 -23.77 -50.93
CA GLY A 491 -2.64 -24.52 -51.63
C GLY A 491 -3.81 -24.93 -50.73
N MET A 492 -4.17 -24.07 -49.77
CA MET A 492 -5.32 -24.25 -48.89
C MET A 492 -6.30 -23.07 -49.04
N ASN A 493 -7.55 -23.30 -48.67
CA ASN A 493 -8.55 -22.26 -48.49
C ASN A 493 -9.10 -22.28 -47.05
N TYR A 494 -10.07 -21.41 -46.79
CA TYR A 494 -10.72 -21.29 -45.49
C TYR A 494 -11.33 -22.60 -44.98
N ASP A 495 -12.09 -23.29 -45.84
CA ASP A 495 -12.80 -24.54 -45.49
C ASP A 495 -11.84 -25.70 -45.24
N ASP A 496 -10.67 -25.70 -45.88
CA ASP A 496 -9.64 -26.72 -45.65
C ASP A 496 -9.11 -26.65 -44.20
N VAL A 497 -8.93 -25.44 -43.67
CA VAL A 497 -8.50 -25.22 -42.27
C VAL A 497 -9.61 -25.65 -41.30
N LEU A 498 -10.87 -25.37 -41.62
CA LEU A 498 -12.00 -25.81 -40.79
C LEU A 498 -12.10 -27.34 -40.70
N LYS A 499 -11.90 -28.03 -41.83
CA LYS A 499 -11.97 -29.50 -41.92
C LYS A 499 -10.75 -30.19 -41.30
N ALA A 500 -9.56 -29.64 -41.51
CA ALA A 500 -8.30 -30.23 -41.10
C ALA A 500 -7.36 -29.21 -40.43
N PRO A 501 -7.69 -28.72 -39.22
CA PRO A 501 -6.89 -27.68 -38.55
C PRO A 501 -5.50 -28.13 -38.08
N ASN A 502 -5.20 -29.43 -38.17
CA ASN A 502 -3.91 -30.04 -37.85
C ASN A 502 -3.14 -30.47 -39.11
N ASP A 503 -3.54 -30.03 -40.30
CA ASP A 503 -2.81 -30.31 -41.54
C ASP A 503 -1.35 -29.82 -41.42
N PRO A 504 -0.33 -30.63 -41.79
CA PRO A 504 1.07 -30.24 -41.70
C PRO A 504 1.41 -28.91 -42.41
N ARG A 505 0.66 -28.53 -43.44
CA ARG A 505 0.82 -27.25 -44.15
C ARG A 505 0.51 -26.05 -43.26
N ILE A 506 -0.40 -26.20 -42.29
CA ILE A 506 -0.76 -25.15 -41.32
C ILE A 506 0.41 -24.86 -40.38
N GLU A 507 1.27 -25.85 -40.07
CA GLU A 507 2.43 -25.63 -39.20
C GLU A 507 3.43 -24.61 -39.78
N ARG A 508 3.54 -24.55 -41.11
CA ARG A 508 4.33 -23.50 -41.78
C ARG A 508 3.75 -22.10 -41.51
N LEU A 509 2.43 -21.97 -41.54
CA LEU A 509 1.73 -20.71 -41.27
C LEU A 509 1.75 -20.35 -39.78
N ARG A 510 1.65 -21.35 -38.89
CA ARG A 510 1.83 -21.18 -37.44
C ARG A 510 3.22 -20.65 -37.13
N THR A 511 4.25 -21.21 -37.77
CA THR A 511 5.64 -20.75 -37.63
C THR A 511 5.78 -19.29 -38.08
N ARG A 512 5.20 -18.93 -39.24
CA ARG A 512 5.16 -17.54 -39.74
C ARG A 512 4.48 -16.58 -38.75
N LEU A 513 3.33 -16.95 -38.17
CA LEU A 513 2.68 -16.15 -37.12
C LEU A 513 3.59 -15.93 -35.92
N LEU A 514 4.26 -17.00 -35.46
CA LEU A 514 5.18 -16.92 -34.33
C LEU A 514 6.38 -16.04 -34.67
N ASP A 515 6.97 -16.14 -35.86
CA ASP A 515 8.08 -15.28 -36.29
C ASP A 515 7.69 -13.81 -36.28
N ASN A 516 6.52 -13.49 -36.86
CA ASN A 516 5.98 -12.13 -36.81
C ASN A 516 5.73 -11.65 -35.37
N ALA A 517 5.18 -12.51 -34.51
CA ALA A 517 4.98 -12.20 -33.09
C ALA A 517 6.30 -11.86 -32.39
N PHE A 518 7.33 -12.69 -32.56
CA PHE A 518 8.63 -12.46 -31.92
C PHE A 518 9.37 -11.24 -32.49
N SER A 519 9.18 -10.91 -33.77
CA SER A 519 9.69 -9.65 -34.35
C SER A 519 9.06 -8.43 -33.69
N LEU A 520 7.72 -8.36 -33.66
CA LEU A 520 6.98 -7.26 -33.04
C LEU A 520 7.29 -7.13 -31.54
N TYR A 521 7.37 -8.25 -30.82
CA TYR A 521 7.79 -8.26 -29.42
C TYR A 521 9.22 -7.71 -29.25
N THR A 522 10.16 -8.09 -30.12
CA THR A 522 11.56 -7.64 -30.05
C THR A 522 11.69 -6.14 -30.31
N GLU A 523 10.88 -5.58 -31.21
CA GLU A 523 10.82 -4.15 -31.46
C GLU A 523 10.20 -3.37 -30.29
N ALA A 524 9.19 -3.93 -29.63
CA ALA A 524 8.45 -3.26 -28.56
C ALA A 524 9.13 -3.37 -27.19
N LYS A 525 9.88 -4.44 -26.91
CA LYS A 525 10.39 -4.75 -25.56
C LYS A 525 11.20 -3.61 -24.93
N GLY A 526 11.97 -2.85 -25.72
CA GLY A 526 12.81 -1.75 -25.22
C GLY A 526 11.99 -0.57 -24.69
N ALA A 527 10.75 -0.38 -25.16
CA ALA A 527 9.88 0.69 -24.68
C ALA A 527 9.41 0.47 -23.24
N ILE A 528 9.43 -0.78 -22.75
CA ILE A 528 9.05 -1.10 -21.37
C ILE A 528 9.93 -0.35 -20.37
N GLU A 529 11.22 -0.16 -20.69
CA GLU A 529 12.16 0.53 -19.80
C GLU A 529 11.93 2.04 -19.70
N HIS A 530 11.06 2.59 -20.55
CA HIS A 530 10.64 3.99 -20.47
C HIS A 530 9.36 4.19 -19.63
N LEU A 531 8.71 3.11 -19.19
CA LEU A 531 7.58 3.21 -18.27
C LEU A 531 8.04 3.68 -16.87
N PRO A 532 7.12 4.17 -16.02
CA PRO A 532 7.37 4.37 -14.60
C PRO A 532 7.94 3.11 -13.95
N ILE A 533 8.93 3.29 -13.06
CA ILE A 533 9.73 2.20 -12.48
C ILE A 533 8.87 1.15 -11.78
N GLU A 534 7.75 1.57 -11.18
CA GLU A 534 6.77 0.73 -10.50
C GLU A 534 6.04 -0.24 -11.44
N ALA A 535 5.92 0.08 -12.73
CA ALA A 535 5.18 -0.69 -13.72
C ALA A 535 6.07 -1.56 -14.64
N ARG A 536 7.37 -1.26 -14.76
CA ARG A 536 8.29 -1.96 -15.68
C ARG A 536 8.32 -3.47 -15.45
N GLY A 537 8.68 -3.87 -14.24
CA GLY A 537 8.80 -5.28 -13.85
C GLY A 537 7.48 -6.04 -14.08
N PRO A 538 6.35 -5.57 -13.54
CA PRO A 538 5.05 -6.21 -13.75
C PRO A 538 4.63 -6.33 -15.22
N ILE A 539 4.85 -5.30 -16.04
CA ILE A 539 4.55 -5.34 -17.48
C ILE A 539 5.47 -6.34 -18.21
N ARG A 540 6.77 -6.39 -17.89
CA ARG A 540 7.66 -7.43 -18.40
C ARG A 540 7.12 -8.82 -18.04
N VAL A 541 6.73 -9.05 -16.80
CA VAL A 541 6.19 -10.35 -16.37
C VAL A 541 4.93 -10.72 -17.14
N ALA A 542 4.01 -9.77 -17.36
CA ALA A 542 2.78 -10.01 -18.11
C ALA A 542 3.07 -10.45 -19.56
N ILE A 543 3.96 -9.71 -20.25
CA ILE A 543 4.35 -10.00 -21.63
C ILE A 543 5.15 -11.32 -21.70
N GLU A 544 6.18 -11.48 -20.89
CA GLU A 544 7.04 -12.69 -20.89
C GLU A 544 6.28 -13.96 -20.55
N SER A 545 5.36 -13.90 -19.58
CA SER A 545 4.54 -15.05 -19.19
C SER A 545 3.66 -15.53 -20.35
N TYR A 546 3.30 -14.64 -21.27
CA TYR A 546 2.51 -14.97 -22.44
C TYR A 546 3.39 -15.38 -23.63
N MET A 547 4.50 -14.68 -23.87
CA MET A 547 5.49 -15.06 -24.90
C MET A 547 6.09 -16.45 -24.64
N GLU A 548 6.15 -16.89 -23.39
CA GLU A 548 6.56 -18.26 -23.04
C GLU A 548 5.65 -19.34 -23.64
N ILE A 549 4.37 -19.03 -23.90
CA ILE A 549 3.46 -19.90 -24.63
C ILE A 549 3.94 -20.05 -26.08
N GLY A 550 4.31 -18.95 -26.72
CA GLY A 550 4.89 -18.95 -28.07
C GLY A 550 6.21 -19.73 -28.13
N ARG A 551 7.07 -19.61 -27.10
CA ARG A 551 8.31 -20.42 -27.00
C ARG A 551 8.00 -21.90 -26.85
N ALA A 552 6.99 -22.28 -26.05
CA ALA A 552 6.57 -23.66 -25.90
C ALA A 552 6.02 -24.24 -27.22
N LEU A 553 5.26 -23.45 -27.99
CA LEU A 553 4.75 -23.85 -29.31
C LEU A 553 5.85 -24.12 -30.35
N ARG A 554 7.04 -23.54 -30.18
CA ARG A 554 8.22 -23.79 -31.04
C ARG A 554 9.02 -25.03 -30.64
N GLN A 555 8.75 -25.65 -29.50
CA GLN A 555 9.53 -26.81 -29.06
C GLN A 555 9.14 -28.04 -29.88
N ASP A 556 10.12 -28.71 -30.48
CA ASP A 556 9.89 -29.93 -31.26
C ASP A 556 9.14 -30.98 -30.42
N GLY A 557 8.09 -31.55 -31.01
CA GLY A 557 7.26 -32.56 -30.33
C GLY A 557 6.32 -32.00 -29.24
N TYR A 558 6.11 -30.68 -29.15
CA TYR A 558 5.13 -30.12 -28.22
C TYR A 558 3.70 -30.50 -28.61
N ILE A 559 3.11 -31.44 -27.86
CA ILE A 559 1.73 -31.85 -28.07
C ILE A 559 0.79 -30.88 -27.34
N VAL A 560 -0.08 -30.23 -28.11
CA VAL A 560 -1.17 -29.38 -27.61
C VAL A 560 -2.16 -30.25 -26.80
N LYS A 561 -2.11 -30.16 -25.46
CA LYS A 561 -3.02 -30.91 -24.58
C LYS A 561 -4.42 -30.28 -24.57
N ALA A 562 -5.45 -31.10 -24.79
CA ALA A 562 -6.86 -30.67 -24.83
C ALA A 562 -7.15 -29.52 -25.83
N GLY A 563 -6.36 -29.42 -26.90
CA GLY A 563 -6.53 -28.38 -27.92
C GLY A 563 -5.96 -27.00 -27.55
N ARG A 564 -5.29 -26.82 -26.40
CA ARG A 564 -4.60 -25.55 -26.06
C ARG A 564 -3.19 -25.77 -25.52
N ALA A 565 -2.21 -25.02 -26.02
CA ALA A 565 -0.86 -25.02 -25.44
C ALA A 565 -0.88 -24.39 -24.04
N THR A 566 -0.34 -25.08 -23.06
CA THR A 566 -0.23 -24.60 -21.68
C THR A 566 1.18 -24.76 -21.11
N VAL A 567 1.62 -23.74 -20.37
CA VAL A 567 2.88 -23.76 -19.62
C VAL A 567 2.59 -24.19 -18.17
N PRO A 568 3.36 -25.13 -17.57
CA PRO A 568 3.21 -25.50 -16.15
C PRO A 568 3.40 -24.33 -15.19
N LYS A 569 2.78 -24.39 -13.99
CA LYS A 569 2.84 -23.30 -12.99
C LYS A 569 4.27 -22.95 -12.57
N TRP A 570 5.12 -23.94 -12.31
CA TRP A 570 6.51 -23.71 -11.88
C TRP A 570 7.31 -22.95 -12.94
N ARG A 571 7.14 -23.28 -14.23
CA ARG A 571 7.86 -22.61 -15.33
C ARG A 571 7.43 -21.15 -15.44
N ARG A 572 6.15 -20.84 -15.19
CA ARG A 572 5.67 -19.44 -15.11
C ARG A 572 6.25 -18.69 -13.93
N LEU A 573 6.38 -19.33 -12.76
CA LEU A 573 7.02 -18.71 -11.59
C LEU A 573 8.49 -18.41 -11.85
N VAL A 574 9.22 -19.35 -12.47
CA VAL A 574 10.63 -19.16 -12.84
C VAL A 574 10.77 -18.04 -13.87
N VAL A 575 9.92 -17.99 -14.90
CA VAL A 575 9.90 -16.90 -15.88
C VAL A 575 9.62 -15.57 -15.19
N ALA A 576 8.55 -15.48 -14.39
CA ALA A 576 8.22 -14.25 -13.67
C ALA A 576 9.39 -13.77 -12.79
N TRP A 577 9.99 -14.67 -12.01
CA TRP A 577 11.12 -14.35 -11.15
C TRP A 577 12.35 -13.89 -11.94
N LYS A 578 12.76 -14.64 -12.97
CA LYS A 578 13.87 -14.27 -13.86
C LYS A 578 13.61 -12.94 -14.56
N THR A 579 12.40 -12.72 -15.04
CA THR A 579 11.97 -11.49 -15.73
C THR A 579 11.98 -10.27 -14.83
N LEU A 580 11.62 -10.41 -13.55
CA LEU A 580 11.73 -9.31 -12.61
C LEU A 580 13.20 -8.96 -12.30
N HIS A 581 14.06 -9.98 -12.20
CA HIS A 581 15.51 -9.81 -11.98
C HIS A 581 16.29 -9.39 -13.22
N LEU A 582 15.70 -9.50 -14.41
CA LEU A 582 16.25 -8.94 -15.64
C LEU A 582 16.21 -7.40 -15.54
N THR A 583 17.21 -6.83 -14.88
CA THR A 583 17.72 -5.51 -15.22
C THR A 583 18.34 -5.64 -16.60
N VAL A 584 17.60 -5.27 -17.66
CA VAL A 584 18.25 -4.83 -18.90
C VAL A 584 19.24 -3.75 -18.47
N PRO A 585 20.50 -3.78 -18.93
CA PRO A 585 21.53 -2.92 -18.37
C PRO A 585 21.09 -1.47 -18.43
N ASP A 586 21.10 -0.84 -17.25
CA ASP A 586 21.06 0.59 -17.05
C ASP A 586 22.36 1.14 -17.67
N ASN A 587 22.40 1.29 -19.00
CA ASN A 587 23.53 1.83 -19.76
C ASN A 587 23.01 2.52 -21.04
N TYR A 588 22.16 3.53 -20.85
CA TYR A 588 22.17 4.67 -21.75
C TYR A 588 22.06 5.96 -20.94
N THR A 589 23.15 6.33 -20.29
CA THR A 589 23.46 7.72 -20.04
C THR A 589 24.24 8.21 -21.25
N ASP A 590 23.61 9.03 -22.08
CA ASP A 590 24.32 9.78 -23.10
C ASP A 590 25.25 10.77 -22.36
N GLU A 591 26.52 10.41 -22.18
CA GLU A 591 27.50 11.22 -21.44
C GLU A 591 27.62 12.65 -22.00
N LYS A 592 27.25 12.87 -23.27
CA LYS A 592 27.25 14.20 -23.89
C LYS A 592 26.04 15.05 -23.53
N THR A 593 24.88 14.45 -23.21
CA THR A 593 23.66 15.19 -22.84
C THR A 593 23.24 15.03 -21.38
N PHE A 594 23.75 14.05 -20.63
CA PHE A 594 23.40 13.81 -19.22
C PHE A 594 23.77 15.01 -18.33
N LEU A 595 24.93 15.62 -18.57
CA LEU A 595 25.37 16.81 -17.86
C LEU A 595 24.67 18.08 -18.37
N ASP A 596 24.28 18.11 -19.64
CA ASP A 596 23.56 19.24 -20.27
C ASP A 596 22.08 19.29 -19.87
N HIS A 597 21.47 18.14 -19.56
CA HIS A 597 20.09 18.00 -19.08
C HIS A 597 19.96 17.92 -17.56
N LEU A 598 21.05 18.12 -16.81
CA LEU A 598 21.00 18.38 -15.38
C LEU A 598 20.42 19.78 -15.15
N GLN A 599 19.14 19.94 -15.47
CA GLN A 599 18.31 20.97 -14.89
C GLN A 599 18.43 20.81 -13.38
N ARG A 600 18.95 21.86 -12.71
CA ARG A 600 18.75 22.05 -11.28
C ARG A 600 17.28 21.76 -11.02
N ASN A 601 17.04 20.71 -10.25
CA ASN A 601 15.74 20.17 -9.86
C ASN A 601 14.62 21.24 -10.00
N PRO A 602 13.66 21.12 -10.94
CA PRO A 602 12.58 22.10 -11.13
C PRO A 602 11.60 22.14 -9.95
N ARG A 603 11.74 21.23 -8.97
CA ARG A 603 11.11 21.27 -7.64
C ARG A 603 12.05 21.71 -6.53
N LEU A 604 13.26 22.16 -6.86
CA LEU A 604 14.04 22.98 -5.96
C LEU A 604 13.30 24.32 -5.90
N GLN A 605 12.34 24.41 -4.98
CA GLN A 605 12.01 25.69 -4.39
C GLN A 605 13.35 26.25 -3.89
N PRO A 606 13.90 27.32 -4.47
CA PRO A 606 15.06 27.96 -3.88
C PRO A 606 14.58 28.41 -2.51
N TYR A 607 14.99 27.69 -1.47
CA TYR A 607 14.73 28.15 -0.12
C TYR A 607 15.51 29.44 0.02
N GLU A 608 14.78 30.56 0.03
CA GLU A 608 15.32 31.84 0.48
C GLU A 608 15.93 31.57 1.86
N PHE A 609 17.25 31.76 1.98
CA PHE A 609 18.00 31.45 3.20
C PHE A 609 17.29 32.03 4.43
N TRP A 610 16.73 33.23 4.29
CA TRP A 610 15.98 33.92 5.34
C TRP A 610 14.64 33.27 5.70
N SER A 611 13.93 32.69 4.74
CA SER A 611 12.69 31.93 5.02
C SER A 611 13.00 30.63 5.75
N LEU A 612 14.02 29.90 5.28
CA LEU A 612 14.47 28.68 5.95
C LEU A 612 15.02 28.99 7.35
N MET A 613 15.77 30.08 7.51
CA MET A 613 16.22 30.54 8.82
C MET A 613 15.04 30.95 9.71
N ALA A 614 13.99 31.57 9.20
CA ALA A 614 12.79 31.88 9.97
C ALA A 614 12.07 30.61 10.44
N ASP A 615 11.89 29.62 9.57
CA ASP A 615 11.26 28.33 9.93
C ASP A 615 12.11 27.55 10.95
N VAL A 616 13.44 27.53 10.75
CA VAL A 616 14.38 26.95 11.71
C VAL A 616 14.36 27.72 13.03
N SER A 617 14.14 29.04 13.01
CA SER A 617 14.04 29.86 14.22
C SER A 617 12.87 29.42 15.10
N VAL A 618 11.74 29.01 14.52
CA VAL A 618 10.58 28.48 15.26
C VAL A 618 10.95 27.18 15.97
N ILE A 619 11.62 26.26 15.26
CA ILE A 619 12.09 24.98 15.84
C ILE A 619 13.13 25.24 16.94
N VAL A 620 14.10 26.12 16.69
CA VAL A 620 15.13 26.50 17.66
C VAL A 620 14.51 27.19 18.87
N GLN A 621 13.51 28.05 18.70
CA GLN A 621 12.75 28.68 19.79
C GLN A 621 12.02 27.63 20.64
N HIS A 622 11.39 26.64 20.02
CA HIS A 622 10.75 25.54 20.75
C HIS A 622 11.76 24.72 21.54
N LEU A 623 12.87 24.30 20.92
CA LEU A 623 13.94 23.57 21.60
C LEU A 623 14.57 24.37 22.75
N ALA A 624 14.79 25.67 22.54
CA ALA A 624 15.31 26.57 23.57
C ALA A 624 14.32 26.75 24.72
N SER A 625 13.02 26.86 24.45
CA SER A 625 11.98 26.96 25.47
C SER A 625 11.91 25.70 26.33
N VAL A 626 12.03 24.53 25.70
CA VAL A 626 12.12 23.23 26.37
C VAL A 626 13.38 23.16 27.23
N ALA A 627 14.54 23.56 26.70
CA ALA A 627 15.79 23.57 27.44
C ALA A 627 15.74 24.51 28.65
N ILE A 628 15.20 25.73 28.48
CA ILE A 628 15.00 26.70 29.57
C ILE A 628 14.06 26.13 30.63
N PHE A 629 12.95 25.50 30.22
CA PHE A 629 12.03 24.83 31.15
C PHE A 629 12.75 23.75 31.96
N CYS A 630 13.49 22.85 31.30
CA CYS A 630 14.26 21.81 31.97
C CYS A 630 15.31 22.39 32.93
N CYS A 631 16.05 23.43 32.51
CA CYS A 631 17.04 24.11 33.35
C CYS A 631 16.40 24.75 34.58
N CYS A 632 15.29 25.48 34.42
CA CYS A 632 14.54 26.07 35.53
C CYS A 632 14.01 24.99 36.47
N PHE A 633 13.46 23.91 35.94
CA PHE A 633 12.93 22.79 36.72
C PHE A 633 14.04 22.10 37.54
N VAL A 634 15.18 21.81 36.92
CA VAL A 634 16.37 21.25 37.59
C VAL A 634 16.89 22.20 38.66
N ALA A 635 16.98 23.51 38.37
CA ALA A 635 17.46 24.50 39.33
C ALA A 635 16.53 24.66 40.55
N ILE A 636 15.21 24.52 40.36
CA ILE A 636 14.23 24.49 41.46
C ILE A 636 14.41 23.23 42.31
N ILE A 637 14.55 22.06 41.69
CA ILE A 637 14.72 20.78 42.42
C ILE A 637 16.03 20.75 43.20
N GLN A 638 17.11 21.29 42.64
CA GLN A 638 18.42 21.38 43.30
C GLN A 638 18.49 22.48 44.37
N GLY A 639 17.40 23.23 44.59
CA GLY A 639 17.35 24.33 45.57
C GLY A 639 18.20 25.54 45.19
N ARG A 640 18.69 25.63 43.95
CA ARG A 640 19.53 26.74 43.46
C ARG A 640 18.71 27.99 43.16
N VAL A 641 17.43 27.84 42.82
CA VAL A 641 16.52 28.95 42.49
C VAL A 641 15.15 28.70 43.12
N SER A 642 14.54 29.73 43.71
CA SER A 642 13.17 29.66 44.23
C SER A 642 12.14 29.58 43.09
N SER A 643 11.15 28.71 43.24
CA SER A 643 10.02 28.60 42.30
C SER A 643 9.26 29.92 42.16
N VAL A 644 9.17 30.71 43.23
CA VAL A 644 8.55 32.05 43.23
C VAL A 644 9.33 33.02 42.35
N SER A 645 10.66 32.96 42.38
CA SER A 645 11.51 33.81 41.54
C SER A 645 11.38 33.46 40.06
N VAL A 646 11.32 32.17 39.72
CA VAL A 646 11.14 31.73 38.32
C VAL A 646 9.79 32.20 37.77
N VAL A 647 8.71 32.01 38.54
CA VAL A 647 7.37 32.45 38.13
C VAL A 647 7.28 33.98 38.05
N GLY A 648 7.91 34.69 38.99
CA GLY A 648 7.95 36.16 39.01
C GLY A 648 8.65 36.74 37.78
N TRP A 649 9.85 36.24 37.45
CA TRP A 649 10.58 36.67 36.25
C TRP A 649 9.89 36.26 34.96
N ALA A 650 9.33 35.04 34.87
CA ALA A 650 8.58 34.60 33.71
C ALA A 650 7.36 35.50 33.45
N SER A 651 6.60 35.83 34.51
CA SER A 651 5.43 36.71 34.41
C SER A 651 5.82 38.13 33.98
N LEU A 652 6.92 38.67 34.51
CA LEU A 652 7.43 39.98 34.13
C LEU A 652 7.84 39.99 32.65
N CYS A 653 8.59 38.98 32.19
CA CYS A 653 8.99 38.84 30.78
C CYS A 653 7.78 38.69 29.85
N THR A 654 6.74 37.96 30.25
CA THR A 654 5.50 37.81 29.47
C THR A 654 4.78 39.15 29.33
N VAL A 655 4.66 39.94 30.40
CA VAL A 655 4.04 41.27 30.35
C VAL A 655 4.84 42.22 29.47
N LEU A 656 6.17 42.25 29.62
CA LEU A 656 7.05 43.05 28.78
C LEU A 656 6.96 42.64 27.30
N GLY A 657 6.97 41.34 27.02
CA GLY A 657 6.81 40.82 25.66
C GLY A 657 5.47 41.19 25.04
N TRP A 658 4.37 41.14 25.80
CA TRP A 658 3.06 41.58 25.35
C TRP A 658 3.00 43.07 25.05
N VAL A 659 3.60 43.92 25.89
CA VAL A 659 3.68 45.37 25.65
C VAL A 659 4.49 45.68 24.39
N LEU A 660 5.62 45.00 24.18
CA LEU A 660 6.46 45.16 22.98
C LEU A 660 5.74 44.70 21.71
N TRP A 661 5.06 43.56 21.77
CA TRP A 661 4.24 43.04 20.67
C TRP A 661 3.10 43.99 20.29
N ASP A 662 2.36 44.50 21.28
CA ASP A 662 1.26 45.45 21.09
C ASP A 662 1.78 46.79 20.51
N HIS A 663 2.98 47.23 20.92
CA HIS A 663 3.63 48.40 20.33
C HIS A 663 4.04 48.18 18.86
N TRP A 664 4.62 47.02 18.54
CA TRP A 664 5.07 46.68 17.18
C TRP A 664 3.90 46.52 16.20
N MET A 665 2.86 45.76 16.56
CA MET A 665 1.60 45.68 15.79
C MET A 665 0.91 47.05 15.65
N GLY A 666 1.16 47.97 16.59
CA GLY A 666 0.74 49.35 16.52
C GLY A 666 1.29 50.10 15.30
N GLN A 667 2.54 49.81 14.90
CA GLN A 667 3.27 50.48 13.82
C GLN A 667 2.90 49.96 12.43
N GLU A 668 2.70 48.65 12.26
CA GLU A 668 2.37 48.03 10.95
C GLU A 668 0.97 48.41 10.42
N LEU A 669 -0.02 48.51 11.30
CA LEU A 669 -1.39 48.93 10.96
C LEU A 669 -1.55 50.46 10.80
N GLY A 670 -0.48 51.24 11.01
CA GLY A 670 -0.46 52.70 10.86
C GLY A 670 0.13 53.19 9.53
N ALA A 671 0.64 52.29 8.68
CA ALA A 671 1.18 52.63 7.37
C ALA A 671 0.03 52.84 6.35
N PRO A 672 0.00 53.96 5.60
CA PRO A 672 -1.03 54.18 4.58
C PRO A 672 -0.88 53.16 3.43
N PRO A 673 -1.98 52.63 2.87
CA PRO A 673 -1.92 51.64 1.80
C PRO A 673 -1.37 52.27 0.50
N GLU A 674 -0.51 51.54 -0.21
CA GLU A 674 -0.02 51.93 -1.54
C GLU A 674 -1.15 51.98 -2.59
N PRO A 675 -1.11 52.90 -3.57
CA PRO A 675 -2.16 53.04 -4.56
C PRO A 675 -2.04 51.97 -5.67
N SER A 676 -2.97 51.01 -5.69
CA SER A 676 -3.14 50.08 -6.81
C SER A 676 -3.86 50.74 -7.98
N SER A 677 -3.27 50.65 -9.16
CA SER A 677 -3.75 51.21 -10.43
C SER A 677 -5.00 50.48 -11.00
N THR A 678 -6.07 51.26 -11.21
CA THR A 678 -7.06 51.22 -12.32
C THR A 678 -7.68 49.89 -12.75
N HIS A 679 -8.99 49.68 -12.46
CA HIS A 679 -10.11 49.98 -13.38
C HIS A 679 -11.49 49.62 -12.75
N THR A 680 -12.38 50.61 -12.73
CA THR A 680 -13.84 50.59 -12.43
C THR A 680 -14.67 50.38 -13.71
N PRO A 681 -16.03 50.35 -13.70
CA PRO A 681 -17.03 49.97 -12.67
C PRO A 681 -18.21 49.10 -13.23
N THR A 682 -19.16 48.63 -12.39
CA THR A 682 -20.60 49.04 -12.43
C THR A 682 -21.56 48.13 -11.63
N ASN A 683 -22.52 48.82 -10.98
CA ASN A 683 -23.91 48.48 -10.62
C ASN A 683 -24.26 47.82 -9.27
N ASP A 684 -24.66 48.70 -8.33
CA ASP A 684 -25.95 48.79 -7.64
C ASP A 684 -26.61 47.50 -7.11
N THR A 685 -26.80 47.41 -5.79
CA THR A 685 -28.06 47.84 -5.12
C THR A 685 -28.08 47.56 -3.61
N SER A 686 -28.57 48.58 -2.89
CA SER A 686 -29.35 48.57 -1.63
C SER A 686 -28.79 47.96 -0.33
N GLU A 687 -28.52 48.90 0.57
CA GLU A 687 -28.48 48.82 2.02
C GLU A 687 -29.61 48.00 2.66
N THR A 688 -29.28 47.31 3.76
CA THR A 688 -30.08 47.35 4.99
C THR A 688 -29.15 47.14 6.20
N SER A 689 -28.89 48.24 6.91
CA SER A 689 -28.18 48.30 8.17
C SER A 689 -29.09 47.92 9.35
N PHE A 690 -28.60 47.09 10.27
CA PHE A 690 -29.08 47.03 11.65
C PHE A 690 -27.98 47.49 12.62
N PRO A 691 -28.27 48.39 13.58
CA PRO A 691 -27.27 48.94 14.49
C PRO A 691 -27.15 48.10 15.75
N GLY A 692 -25.92 47.78 16.12
CA GLY A 692 -25.57 47.13 17.38
C GLY A 692 -24.10 47.41 17.71
N ALA A 693 -23.76 48.70 17.81
CA ALA A 693 -22.40 49.17 18.04
C ALA A 693 -21.88 48.77 19.42
N SER A 694 -20.89 47.87 19.46
CA SER A 694 -19.92 47.85 20.55
C SER A 694 -18.95 49.01 20.35
N THR A 695 -18.95 49.97 21.28
CA THR A 695 -18.18 51.23 21.28
C THR A 695 -16.66 51.07 21.53
N LEU A 696 -16.10 49.88 21.29
CA LEU A 696 -14.69 49.59 21.50
C LEU A 696 -14.01 49.34 20.16
N SER A 697 -12.83 49.95 19.96
CA SER A 697 -12.01 49.68 18.79
C SER A 697 -11.69 48.17 18.70
N PRO A 698 -11.49 47.60 17.50
CA PRO A 698 -11.12 46.19 17.33
C PRO A 698 -9.92 45.79 18.20
N ARG A 699 -8.96 46.71 18.37
CA ARG A 699 -7.81 46.57 19.28
C ARG A 699 -8.24 46.42 20.74
N ALA A 700 -9.18 47.25 21.22
CA ALA A 700 -9.68 47.16 22.59
C ALA A 700 -10.46 45.87 22.86
N GLN A 701 -11.17 45.34 21.85
CA GLN A 701 -11.84 44.03 21.95
C GLN A 701 -10.85 42.86 22.04
N GLN A 702 -9.78 42.89 21.24
CA GLN A 702 -8.74 41.85 21.26
C GLN A 702 -7.95 41.87 22.57
N ARG A 703 -7.63 43.06 23.11
CA ARG A 703 -7.03 43.21 24.45
C ARG A 703 -7.94 42.65 25.55
N LEU A 704 -9.25 42.92 25.47
CA LEU A 704 -10.22 42.41 26.44
C LEU A 704 -10.37 40.89 26.37
N ALA A 705 -10.38 40.30 25.19
CA ALA A 705 -10.44 38.84 25.01
C ALA A 705 -9.17 38.15 25.55
N THR A 706 -8.01 38.74 25.31
CA THR A 706 -6.72 38.24 25.83
C THR A 706 -6.67 38.33 27.36
N ALA A 707 -7.08 39.46 27.93
CA ALA A 707 -7.16 39.65 29.37
C ALA A 707 -8.14 38.66 30.04
N LYS A 708 -9.32 38.45 29.44
CA LYS A 708 -10.30 37.45 29.92
C LYS A 708 -9.71 36.04 29.93
N SER A 709 -9.01 35.65 28.86
CA SER A 709 -8.39 34.32 28.75
C SER A 709 -7.28 34.13 29.78
N ALA A 710 -6.43 35.15 30.01
CA ALA A 710 -5.38 35.11 31.02
C ALA A 710 -5.94 34.97 32.43
N VAL A 711 -7.00 35.73 32.77
CA VAL A 711 -7.68 35.64 34.08
C VAL A 711 -8.29 34.25 34.28
N LEU A 712 -8.92 33.67 33.25
CA LEU A 712 -9.52 32.33 33.31
C LEU A 712 -8.46 31.25 33.59
N ILE A 713 -7.34 31.30 32.87
CA ILE A 713 -6.23 30.34 33.04
C ILE A 713 -5.61 30.46 34.43
N TYR A 714 -5.36 31.69 34.89
CA TYR A 714 -4.79 31.94 36.21
C TYR A 714 -5.72 31.46 37.33
N ALA A 715 -7.03 31.71 37.22
CA ALA A 715 -8.03 31.22 38.16
C ALA A 715 -8.12 29.68 38.18
N ALA A 716 -8.07 29.04 37.00
CA ALA A 716 -8.07 27.58 36.91
C ALA A 716 -6.82 26.95 37.55
N LEU A 717 -5.64 27.53 37.32
CA LEU A 717 -4.39 27.06 37.93
C LEU A 717 -4.37 27.25 39.44
N LEU A 718 -4.90 28.36 39.96
CA LEU A 718 -5.08 28.56 41.40
C LEU A 718 -6.08 27.57 42.01
N GLY A 719 -7.17 27.26 41.31
CA GLY A 719 -8.15 26.26 41.73
C GLY A 719 -7.58 24.83 41.75
N LEU A 720 -6.70 24.49 40.81
CA LEU A 720 -6.05 23.18 40.70
C LEU A 720 -4.79 23.03 41.58
N SER A 721 -4.22 24.13 42.07
CA SER A 721 -3.01 24.15 42.88
C SER A 721 -3.02 23.19 44.09
N PRO A 722 -4.09 23.09 44.90
CA PRO A 722 -4.15 22.15 46.02
C PRO A 722 -4.09 20.68 45.56
N ILE A 723 -4.73 20.36 44.43
CA ILE A 723 -4.78 19.01 43.85
C ILE A 723 -3.41 18.64 43.30
N LEU A 724 -2.77 19.55 42.54
CA LEU A 724 -1.42 19.36 42.02
C LEU A 724 -0.41 19.20 43.16
N LYS A 725 -0.52 20.00 44.22
CA LYS A 725 0.35 19.87 45.42
C LYS A 725 0.19 18.52 46.11
N SER A 726 -1.02 17.97 46.15
CA SER A 726 -1.31 16.65 46.73
C SER A 726 -0.75 15.51 45.86
N LEU A 727 -0.92 15.60 44.54
CA LEU A 727 -0.36 14.66 43.55
C LEU A 727 1.17 14.65 43.59
N THR A 728 1.83 15.81 43.66
CA THR A 728 3.28 15.89 43.73
C THR A 728 3.84 15.34 45.05
N ARG A 729 3.08 15.42 46.15
CA ARG A 729 3.47 14.79 47.44
C ARG A 729 3.36 13.26 47.43
N SER A 730 2.47 12.70 46.61
CA SER A 730 2.15 11.27 46.56
C SER A 730 2.87 10.51 45.42
N THR A 731 3.55 11.23 44.53
CA THR A 731 4.24 10.67 43.37
C THR A 731 5.76 10.77 43.55
N THR A 732 6.49 9.69 43.30
CA THR A 732 7.97 9.68 43.41
C THR A 732 8.60 10.57 42.33
N SER A 733 9.77 11.16 42.64
CA SER A 733 10.52 12.03 41.70
C SER A 733 10.74 11.37 40.34
N ASP A 734 11.02 10.07 40.31
CA ASP A 734 11.34 9.32 39.10
C ASP A 734 10.14 9.15 38.18
N SER A 735 8.94 9.02 38.76
CA SER A 735 7.68 8.94 38.02
C SER A 735 7.34 10.30 37.39
N ILE A 736 7.64 11.39 38.09
CA ILE A 736 7.49 12.75 37.56
C ILE A 736 8.45 12.95 36.38
N TRP A 737 9.72 12.54 36.52
CA TRP A 737 10.70 12.57 35.43
C TRP A 737 10.26 11.76 34.21
N ALA A 738 9.76 10.54 34.41
CA ALA A 738 9.29 9.68 33.34
C ALA A 738 8.08 10.29 32.61
N ILE A 739 7.07 10.74 33.34
CA ILE A 739 5.84 11.30 32.77
C ILE A 739 6.13 12.63 32.06
N SER A 740 6.92 13.52 32.66
CA SER A 740 7.28 14.80 32.03
C SER A 740 8.13 14.60 30.78
N SER A 741 9.06 13.62 30.78
CA SER A 741 9.86 13.30 29.60
C SER A 741 9.00 12.70 28.48
N TRP A 742 8.05 11.81 28.82
CA TRP A 742 7.13 11.22 27.84
C TRP A 742 6.18 12.25 27.24
N LEU A 743 5.58 13.12 28.05
CA LEU A 743 4.71 14.19 27.57
C LEU A 743 5.48 15.18 26.68
N LEU A 744 6.74 15.46 27.02
CA LEU A 744 7.62 16.30 26.21
C LEU A 744 7.95 15.63 24.86
N MET A 745 8.33 14.36 24.85
CA MET A 745 8.58 13.62 23.61
C MET A 745 7.34 13.50 22.74
N MET A 746 6.17 13.27 23.35
CA MET A 746 4.88 13.27 22.64
C MET A 746 4.57 14.65 22.06
N ASN A 747 4.78 15.73 22.81
CA ASN A 747 4.61 17.08 22.28
C ASN A 747 5.54 17.28 21.08
N VAL A 748 6.83 16.96 21.20
CA VAL A 748 7.78 17.10 20.08
C VAL A 748 7.42 16.22 18.87
N ALA A 749 6.87 15.04 19.07
CA ALA A 749 6.53 14.13 17.98
C ALA A 749 5.20 14.45 17.28
N PHE A 750 4.24 15.05 18.00
CA PHE A 750 2.87 15.26 17.53
C PHE A 750 2.47 16.73 17.41
N PHE A 751 3.32 17.67 17.82
CA PHE A 751 3.07 19.10 17.63
C PHE A 751 3.16 19.44 16.15
N ASP A 752 2.18 20.22 15.69
CA ASP A 752 2.12 20.68 14.31
C ASP A 752 3.09 21.85 14.14
N TYR A 753 4.26 21.58 13.57
CA TYR A 753 5.28 22.57 13.27
C TYR A 753 5.06 23.29 11.94
N SER A 754 3.95 23.04 11.24
CA SER A 754 3.61 23.86 10.09
C SER A 754 3.22 25.26 10.58
N GLY A 755 4.18 26.19 10.52
CA GLY A 755 3.96 27.59 10.86
C GLY A 755 2.77 28.14 10.08
N GLY A 756 1.86 28.82 10.77
CA GLY A 756 0.58 29.29 10.28
C GLY A 756 0.66 30.16 9.02
N SER A 757 0.73 29.50 7.88
CA SER A 757 0.54 30.05 6.53
C SER A 757 -0.88 29.74 6.01
N GLY A 758 -1.81 29.53 6.95
CA GLY A 758 -3.24 29.27 6.71
C GLY A 758 -4.15 30.22 7.48
N ALA A 759 -3.73 31.48 7.64
CA ALA A 759 -4.59 32.54 8.15
C ALA A 759 -4.05 33.93 7.75
N GLN A 760 -4.23 34.28 6.47
CA GLN A 760 -4.56 35.64 6.00
C GLN A 760 -4.97 35.59 4.53
#